data_AF-A0A9P5DV20-F1
#
_entry.id   AF-A0A9P5DV20-F1
#
_cell.length_a   1.000
_cell.length_b   1.000
_cell.length_c   1.000
_cell.angle_alpha   90.00
_cell.angle_beta   90.00
_cell.angle_gamma   90.00
#
_symmetry.space_group_name_H-M   'P 1'
#
loop_
_entity.id
_entity.type
_entity.pdbx_description
1 polymer ?
#
loop_
_entity_poly.entity_id
_entity_poly.type
_entity_poly.pdbx_seq_one_letter_code
_entity_poly.pdbx_strand_id
1 'polypeptide(L)'
;MSTSIPSLQKAALIENPGTDARVVIRSDIPVKTPDLGEVLIKLNFTGVCGSEIRALSGWGPYNPIVGHEGVGTVVKVGEGVDADFLNKRVGVKWLYSSCRSCTICKRGYYNNCPDQLNTGKHVPGTLQEYMIADAKHITEIPDGLPGEVAAPLLCAGLTMAGAVSKLNGYAEKGDWVVISGSGGGLGHLGVQIASRLNGLRVIAIDTGESRRKLSFESGAEHFIDFVTDNVEERVKEVTGKEGAPAVLVVTGSQEAFLQAPSLVRNMGIIVTIGLPRNDFNIPLSATICSARSLTVTGVAVGTEEQMRELLQHALNGTIVPEVKVLEFEEACPICWTVWRNIRSSPFAKPSDEPVVGFEVKGELRSCQPDDDEYSITITPNNEDFHEFHFKVKKTTEESFIEKKAPIARQQTPESTARAARAWLSTCDREHDRCNKRSLPPDSATMPTRLLDVGDRGSAAWRIYETENRVSYVALSHRWSDKTPKLLETNYQLYHKHQPDNILPQSYQDIIAICREIPIRYVWIDSLCILQDDQGRDFEQEAPKMVDIYQHAFLTLTICWDLSDGTVFRTCEPRSTPRPQPTDHLAVVSCGEPSRRDYAFVQPEYINRDKLGFEADVSHAPINRRAWVLQERCLSRRIIYLGSDQIYWECDGSGNGHYGCGLVMSQVANSYYVGRESIYIHHGSFHWSTLVSRYTQCELTFEKDRFVAIGGLAKELARSTGYTYVAGIWLESWMTDVYWQPTMARNSSSIHLQMPGPRHKFTAPTWSWLDYPGSVHPDSESLFDLPGAVSIQEGYNQFDDYRLLALLVETIIDPPGCDRFVSFYRAILRIRCLMIPLDLDTIWDLSFDRNYVPLRISRGDQSGSFDWEKLRVESLEDHPEELRMVLSRPLDASSRYHVLPLWLQNISNVAESFFQDVEVYCLVVQEGQNPGEFCRVGTIRSWYTSGLHSIILNTFSMLNSDSSVSISTEEPGATRERDFEHELRDFAAQLGFEVMKHDSIFNASHGRGYDGNNFAENLSAKAASLPYIIKAEWKTISLA
;
A
#
# COMPACT_ATOMS: atom_id res chain seq x y z
N MET A 1 48.79 -25.82 -20.64
CA MET A 1 49.69 -25.19 -19.65
C MET A 1 49.06 -25.38 -18.29
N SER A 2 49.79 -25.89 -17.30
CA SER A 2 49.26 -26.09 -15.94
C SER A 2 49.08 -24.73 -15.28
N THR A 3 47.86 -24.20 -15.27
CA THR A 3 47.49 -23.03 -14.48
C THR A 3 47.61 -23.43 -13.01
N SER A 4 48.48 -22.77 -12.24
CA SER A 4 48.58 -23.02 -10.80
C SER A 4 47.24 -22.70 -10.15
N ILE A 5 46.63 -23.68 -9.48
CA ILE A 5 45.38 -23.50 -8.73
C ILE A 5 45.73 -22.76 -7.43
N PRO A 6 45.15 -21.57 -7.16
CA PRO A 6 45.45 -20.82 -5.95
C PRO A 6 44.85 -21.50 -4.72
N SER A 7 45.40 -21.23 -3.54
CA SER A 7 44.84 -21.74 -2.27
C SER A 7 43.64 -20.94 -1.78
N LEU A 8 43.54 -19.67 -2.17
CA LEU A 8 42.45 -18.74 -1.84
C LEU A 8 41.85 -18.19 -3.14
N GLN A 9 40.61 -17.75 -3.06
CA GLN A 9 39.82 -17.23 -4.17
C GLN A 9 38.88 -16.10 -3.70
N LYS A 10 38.36 -15.39 -4.69
CA LYS A 10 37.31 -14.41 -4.54
C LYS A 10 35.92 -15.05 -4.63
N ALA A 11 35.01 -14.61 -3.78
CA ALA A 11 33.59 -14.95 -3.83
C ALA A 11 32.73 -13.81 -3.33
N ALA A 12 31.48 -13.74 -3.82
CA ALA A 12 30.44 -12.87 -3.27
C ALA A 12 29.58 -13.68 -2.29
N LEU A 13 29.41 -13.16 -1.09
CA LEU A 13 28.67 -13.78 0.00
C LEU A 13 27.47 -12.90 0.38
N ILE A 14 26.35 -13.54 0.67
CA ILE A 14 25.22 -12.90 1.36
C ILE A 14 25.43 -13.05 2.86
N GLU A 15 25.51 -11.92 3.55
CA GLU A 15 25.49 -11.82 5.00
C GLU A 15 24.12 -11.32 5.46
N ASN A 16 23.62 -11.87 6.56
CA ASN A 16 22.34 -11.51 7.20
C ASN A 16 21.11 -11.47 6.26
N PRO A 17 20.75 -12.57 5.54
CA PRO A 17 19.55 -12.64 4.71
C PRO A 17 18.29 -12.11 5.40
N GLY A 18 17.53 -11.25 4.71
CA GLY A 18 16.39 -10.53 5.25
C GLY A 18 16.50 -9.02 5.02
N THR A 19 15.98 -8.24 5.97
CA THR A 19 15.99 -6.76 5.89
C THR A 19 17.40 -6.17 5.93
N ASP A 20 18.36 -6.88 6.54
CA ASP A 20 19.74 -6.43 6.74
C ASP A 20 20.74 -7.07 5.76
N ALA A 21 20.25 -7.68 4.69
CA ALA A 21 21.06 -8.47 3.78
C ALA A 21 22.14 -7.62 3.08
N ARG A 22 23.38 -8.12 3.06
CA ARG A 22 24.51 -7.48 2.37
C ARG A 22 25.20 -8.47 1.45
N VAL A 23 25.58 -8.01 0.26
CA VAL A 23 26.50 -8.74 -0.60
C VAL A 23 27.91 -8.25 -0.33
N VAL A 24 28.78 -9.13 0.15
CA VAL A 24 30.19 -8.82 0.45
C VAL A 24 31.08 -9.66 -0.44
N ILE A 25 31.99 -8.99 -1.17
CA ILE A 25 33.02 -9.67 -1.95
C ILE A 25 34.25 -9.87 -1.07
N ARG A 26 34.64 -11.13 -0.89
CA ARG A 26 35.79 -11.55 -0.08
C ARG A 26 36.81 -12.25 -0.97
N SER A 27 38.09 -12.02 -0.72
CA SER A 27 39.21 -12.64 -1.47
C SER A 27 39.99 -13.69 -0.66
N ASP A 28 39.48 -14.05 0.52
CA ASP A 28 40.10 -14.97 1.48
C ASP A 28 39.35 -16.31 1.58
N ILE A 29 38.53 -16.65 0.58
CA ILE A 29 37.76 -17.90 0.58
C ILE A 29 38.66 -19.04 0.10
N PRO A 30 38.77 -20.18 0.82
CA PRO A 30 39.61 -21.29 0.39
C PRO A 30 39.14 -21.95 -0.91
N VAL A 31 40.07 -22.30 -1.80
CA VAL A 31 39.80 -23.20 -2.94
C VAL A 31 39.84 -24.64 -2.45
N LYS A 32 38.75 -25.37 -2.62
CA LYS A 32 38.65 -26.78 -2.22
C LYS A 32 39.30 -27.71 -3.25
N THR A 33 39.71 -28.89 -2.79
CA THR A 33 40.13 -30.00 -3.66
C THR A 33 38.95 -30.93 -3.90
N PRO A 34 38.70 -31.39 -5.14
CA PRO A 34 37.60 -32.31 -5.44
C PRO A 34 37.84 -33.69 -4.82
N ASP A 35 36.78 -34.26 -4.24
CA ASP A 35 36.75 -35.61 -3.67
C ASP A 35 36.30 -36.65 -4.74
N LEU A 36 35.99 -37.88 -4.31
CA LEU A 36 35.48 -38.96 -5.14
C LEU A 36 34.23 -38.52 -5.95
N GLY A 37 34.33 -38.59 -7.27
CA GLY A 37 33.25 -38.24 -8.20
C GLY A 37 33.08 -36.74 -8.47
N GLU A 38 33.92 -35.89 -7.89
CA GLU A 38 33.83 -34.44 -8.02
C GLU A 38 34.86 -33.86 -8.99
N VAL A 39 34.60 -32.65 -9.48
CA VAL A 39 35.53 -31.83 -10.26
C VAL A 39 35.68 -30.44 -9.65
N LEU A 40 36.85 -29.83 -9.85
CA LEU A 40 37.08 -28.41 -9.59
C LEU A 40 36.96 -27.64 -10.90
N ILE A 41 36.08 -26.65 -10.90
CA ILE A 41 35.79 -25.80 -12.06
C ILE A 41 36.30 -24.39 -11.76
N LYS A 42 37.08 -23.82 -12.68
CA LYS A 42 37.36 -22.38 -12.69
C LYS A 42 36.26 -21.70 -13.49
N LEU A 43 35.45 -20.88 -12.83
CA LEU A 43 34.34 -20.17 -13.45
C LEU A 43 34.86 -18.98 -14.26
N ASN A 44 34.22 -18.76 -15.41
CA ASN A 44 34.46 -17.63 -16.30
C ASN A 44 33.27 -16.65 -16.27
N PHE A 45 32.06 -17.19 -16.16
CA PHE A 45 30.81 -16.44 -16.13
C PHE A 45 29.86 -17.08 -15.13
N THR A 46 28.97 -16.29 -14.56
CA THR A 46 27.78 -16.79 -13.89
C THR A 46 26.61 -15.89 -14.17
N GLY A 47 25.44 -16.49 -14.41
CA GLY A 47 24.18 -15.76 -14.41
C GLY A 47 23.75 -15.37 -13.00
N VAL A 48 22.83 -14.40 -12.94
CA VAL A 48 22.19 -13.91 -11.72
C VAL A 48 20.69 -13.78 -12.01
N CYS A 49 19.85 -14.38 -11.19
CA CYS A 49 18.40 -14.35 -11.41
C CYS A 49 17.61 -14.11 -10.12
N GLY A 50 16.28 -14.25 -10.20
CA GLY A 50 15.38 -14.01 -9.08
C GLY A 50 15.64 -14.90 -7.86
N SER A 51 16.30 -16.05 -8.02
CA SER A 51 16.68 -16.93 -6.91
C SER A 51 17.67 -16.23 -5.95
N GLU A 52 18.60 -15.44 -6.47
CA GLU A 52 19.53 -14.66 -5.64
C GLU A 52 18.80 -13.56 -4.86
N ILE A 53 17.76 -12.94 -5.43
CA ILE A 53 16.88 -11.99 -4.73
C ILE A 53 16.13 -12.69 -3.60
N ARG A 54 15.65 -13.93 -3.80
CA ARG A 54 14.99 -14.71 -2.74
C ARG A 54 15.95 -15.09 -1.61
N ALA A 55 17.21 -15.39 -1.95
CA ALA A 55 18.25 -15.64 -0.98
C ALA A 55 18.56 -14.38 -0.17
N LEU A 56 18.73 -13.22 -0.83
CA LEU A 56 18.89 -11.92 -0.16
C LEU A 56 17.72 -11.60 0.77
N SER A 57 16.49 -11.84 0.30
CA SER A 57 15.27 -11.53 1.05
C SER A 57 15.01 -12.45 2.25
N GLY A 58 15.83 -13.49 2.46
CA GLY A 58 15.66 -14.44 3.57
C GLY A 58 14.44 -15.36 3.43
N TRP A 59 13.93 -15.59 2.22
CA TRP A 59 12.71 -16.39 1.98
C TRP A 59 12.94 -17.91 1.99
N GLY A 60 14.05 -18.36 2.58
CA GLY A 60 14.41 -19.77 2.75
C GLY A 60 15.88 -19.93 3.15
N PRO A 61 16.29 -21.15 3.54
CA PRO A 61 17.69 -21.44 3.87
C PRO A 61 18.51 -21.58 2.59
N TYR A 62 19.28 -20.54 2.26
CA TYR A 62 20.25 -20.53 1.16
C TYR A 62 21.69 -20.60 1.69
N ASN A 63 22.62 -20.97 0.82
CA ASN A 63 24.04 -20.90 1.14
C ASN A 63 24.50 -19.42 1.09
N PRO A 64 25.48 -19.00 1.91
CA PRO A 64 26.02 -17.64 1.82
C PRO A 64 26.61 -17.31 0.44
N ILE A 65 27.29 -18.27 -0.20
CA ILE A 65 27.73 -18.11 -1.59
C ILE A 65 26.58 -18.60 -2.47
N VAL A 66 25.88 -17.68 -3.12
CA VAL A 66 24.73 -17.97 -4.00
C VAL A 66 25.15 -18.03 -5.48
N GLY A 67 24.18 -18.08 -6.39
CA GLY A 67 24.41 -18.29 -7.83
C GLY A 67 24.29 -19.76 -8.20
N HIS A 68 23.71 -20.06 -9.35
CA HIS A 68 23.51 -21.42 -9.85
C HIS A 68 23.52 -21.52 -11.38
N GLU A 69 24.22 -20.60 -12.04
CA GLU A 69 24.24 -20.42 -13.50
C GLU A 69 25.69 -20.29 -14.01
N GLY A 70 26.61 -21.10 -13.46
CA GLY A 70 28.04 -20.95 -13.68
C GLY A 70 28.52 -21.63 -14.95
N VAL A 71 29.36 -20.96 -15.73
CA VAL A 71 30.06 -21.53 -16.89
C VAL A 71 31.56 -21.40 -16.66
N GLY A 72 32.29 -22.50 -16.81
CA GLY A 72 33.71 -22.54 -16.54
C GLY A 72 34.44 -23.69 -17.21
N THR A 73 35.69 -23.89 -16.79
CA THR A 73 36.56 -24.96 -17.29
C THR A 73 36.97 -25.87 -16.14
N VAL A 74 36.91 -27.18 -16.33
CA VAL A 74 37.41 -28.16 -15.35
C VAL A 74 38.93 -28.04 -15.26
N VAL A 75 39.45 -27.71 -14.08
CA VAL A 75 40.89 -27.52 -13.82
C VAL A 75 41.50 -28.64 -12.98
N LYS A 76 40.68 -29.47 -12.33
CA LYS A 76 41.11 -30.66 -11.59
C LYS A 76 39.97 -31.67 -11.50
N VAL A 77 40.29 -32.95 -11.63
CA VAL A 77 39.34 -34.06 -11.44
C VAL A 77 39.65 -34.79 -10.13
N GLY A 78 38.61 -35.22 -9.42
CA GLY A 78 38.72 -36.06 -8.23
C GLY A 78 38.84 -37.54 -8.59
N GLU A 79 38.96 -38.39 -7.56
CA GLU A 79 39.02 -39.84 -7.77
C GLU A 79 37.73 -40.35 -8.44
N GLY A 80 37.83 -41.35 -9.32
CA GLY A 80 36.66 -41.96 -9.97
C GLY A 80 35.97 -41.11 -11.05
N VAL A 81 36.49 -39.91 -11.37
CA VAL A 81 36.09 -39.10 -12.53
C VAL A 81 37.04 -39.37 -13.69
N ASP A 82 36.50 -39.48 -14.90
CA ASP A 82 37.30 -39.68 -16.11
C ASP A 82 38.25 -38.48 -16.33
N ALA A 83 39.52 -38.77 -16.64
CA ALA A 83 40.53 -37.75 -16.93
C ALA A 83 40.15 -36.90 -18.15
N ASP A 84 39.30 -37.40 -19.04
CA ASP A 84 38.78 -36.68 -20.20
C ASP A 84 37.92 -35.47 -19.83
N PHE A 85 37.44 -35.35 -18.57
CA PHE A 85 36.80 -34.12 -18.09
C PHE A 85 37.78 -32.95 -17.97
N LEU A 86 39.08 -33.21 -17.83
CA LEU A 86 40.06 -32.16 -17.63
C LEU A 86 40.12 -31.22 -18.84
N ASN A 87 40.07 -29.91 -18.57
CA ASN A 87 39.99 -28.83 -19.57
C ASN A 87 38.69 -28.75 -20.37
N LYS A 88 37.66 -29.56 -20.08
CA LYS A 88 36.34 -29.38 -20.71
C LYS A 88 35.65 -28.12 -20.20
N ARG A 89 34.91 -27.46 -21.10
CA ARG A 89 33.98 -26.38 -20.76
C ARG A 89 32.69 -26.97 -20.23
N VAL A 90 32.30 -26.55 -19.04
CA VAL A 90 31.16 -27.11 -18.32
C VAL A 90 30.31 -26.01 -17.67
N GLY A 91 29.03 -26.30 -17.53
CA GLY A 91 28.02 -25.49 -16.89
C GLY A 91 27.54 -26.15 -15.61
N VAL A 92 27.31 -25.34 -14.59
CA VAL A 92 26.75 -25.73 -13.29
C VAL A 92 25.38 -25.10 -13.13
N LYS A 93 24.39 -25.94 -12.83
CA LYS A 93 22.97 -25.59 -12.79
C LYS A 93 22.44 -25.59 -11.36
N TRP A 94 21.14 -25.30 -11.21
CA TRP A 94 20.41 -25.44 -9.95
C TRP A 94 20.51 -26.83 -9.32
N LEU A 95 20.35 -27.90 -10.10
CA LEU A 95 20.47 -29.28 -9.60
C LEU A 95 21.95 -29.62 -9.41
N TYR A 96 22.38 -29.74 -8.15
CA TYR A 96 23.75 -30.15 -7.81
C TYR A 96 23.91 -31.67 -7.83
N SER A 97 22.96 -32.38 -7.20
CA SER A 97 22.98 -33.85 -7.16
C SER A 97 21.58 -34.42 -6.94
N SER A 98 21.42 -35.73 -7.19
CA SER A 98 20.18 -36.49 -6.96
C SER A 98 20.51 -37.94 -6.59
N CYS A 99 19.58 -38.65 -5.91
CA CYS A 99 19.85 -40.02 -5.43
C CYS A 99 19.91 -41.08 -6.54
N ARG A 100 19.42 -40.76 -7.75
CA ARG A 100 19.38 -41.62 -8.96
C ARG A 100 18.67 -42.98 -8.81
N SER A 101 18.11 -43.30 -7.65
CA SER A 101 17.53 -44.61 -7.33
C SER A 101 16.04 -44.56 -7.02
N CYS A 102 15.49 -43.39 -6.67
CA CYS A 102 14.06 -43.21 -6.41
C CYS A 102 13.22 -43.35 -7.68
N THR A 103 11.91 -43.52 -7.51
CA THR A 103 10.95 -43.70 -8.62
C THR A 103 10.97 -42.54 -9.62
N ILE A 104 11.14 -41.32 -9.13
CA ILE A 104 11.20 -40.10 -9.96
C ILE A 104 12.49 -40.06 -10.78
N CYS A 105 13.64 -40.35 -10.16
CA CYS A 105 14.92 -40.44 -10.85
C CYS A 105 14.94 -41.55 -11.90
N LYS A 106 14.35 -42.72 -11.62
CA LYS A 106 14.23 -43.82 -12.59
C LYS A 106 13.40 -43.46 -13.82
N ARG A 107 12.53 -42.44 -13.71
CA ARG A 107 11.76 -41.88 -14.83
C ARG A 107 12.49 -40.75 -15.58
N GLY A 108 13.72 -40.42 -15.20
CA GLY A 108 14.53 -39.37 -15.83
C GLY A 108 14.31 -37.95 -15.28
N TYR A 109 13.46 -37.77 -14.27
CA TYR A 109 13.14 -36.46 -13.68
C TYR A 109 14.02 -36.17 -12.45
N TYR A 110 15.34 -36.11 -12.63
CA TYR A 110 16.29 -35.92 -11.53
C TYR A 110 16.08 -34.60 -10.76
N ASN A 111 15.62 -33.58 -11.46
CA ASN A 111 15.21 -32.26 -10.94
C ASN A 111 14.01 -32.32 -9.98
N ASN A 112 13.28 -33.43 -9.92
CA ASN A 112 12.18 -33.67 -8.97
C ASN A 112 12.54 -34.75 -7.94
N CYS A 113 13.83 -35.07 -7.78
CA CYS A 113 14.29 -35.99 -6.74
C CYS A 113 14.00 -35.38 -5.34
N PRO A 114 13.43 -36.16 -4.40
CA PRO A 114 13.21 -35.70 -3.03
C PRO A 114 14.53 -35.49 -2.26
N ASP A 115 15.59 -36.22 -2.63
CA ASP A 115 16.91 -36.14 -2.02
C ASP A 115 17.87 -35.25 -2.84
N GLN A 116 17.35 -34.32 -3.63
CA GLN A 116 18.20 -33.44 -4.43
C GLN A 116 18.95 -32.43 -3.56
N LEU A 117 20.19 -32.16 -3.92
CA LEU A 117 20.92 -31.00 -3.44
C LEU A 117 20.96 -29.94 -4.54
N ASN A 118 21.02 -28.67 -4.15
CA ASN A 118 20.92 -27.56 -5.09
C ASN A 118 22.06 -26.56 -4.89
N THR A 119 22.63 -26.11 -5.99
CA THR A 119 23.72 -25.15 -6.07
C THR A 119 23.26 -23.78 -5.56
N GLY A 120 24.04 -23.15 -4.69
CA GLY A 120 23.70 -21.86 -4.07
C GLY A 120 22.64 -21.95 -2.95
N LYS A 121 22.02 -23.12 -2.75
CA LYS A 121 21.05 -23.35 -1.66
C LYS A 121 21.58 -24.30 -0.60
N HIS A 122 21.86 -25.54 -0.99
CA HIS A 122 22.35 -26.58 -0.07
C HIS A 122 23.88 -26.64 -0.06
N VAL A 123 24.51 -26.28 -1.18
CA VAL A 123 25.97 -26.22 -1.36
C VAL A 123 26.38 -24.84 -1.87
N PRO A 124 27.66 -24.43 -1.74
CA PRO A 124 28.14 -23.16 -2.29
C PRO A 124 27.82 -22.98 -3.77
N GLY A 125 27.43 -21.75 -4.13
CA GLY A 125 26.97 -21.38 -5.46
C GLY A 125 28.07 -21.01 -6.45
N THR A 126 27.71 -20.25 -7.48
CA THR A 126 28.58 -19.92 -8.63
C THR A 126 29.12 -18.49 -8.58
N LEU A 127 28.75 -17.67 -7.59
CA LEU A 127 29.38 -16.37 -7.32
C LEU A 127 30.75 -16.51 -6.62
N GLN A 128 31.64 -17.30 -7.21
CA GLN A 128 33.02 -17.52 -6.76
C GLN A 128 33.90 -17.89 -7.96
N GLU A 129 35.21 -17.75 -7.84
CA GLU A 129 36.13 -18.01 -8.97
C GLU A 129 36.32 -19.51 -9.25
N TYR A 130 36.25 -20.34 -8.21
CA TYR A 130 36.47 -21.78 -8.24
C TYR A 130 35.41 -22.52 -7.43
N MET A 131 34.82 -23.56 -8.01
CA MET A 131 33.80 -24.35 -7.32
C MET A 131 33.97 -25.85 -7.52
N ILE A 132 33.50 -26.60 -6.52
CA ILE A 132 33.36 -28.06 -6.59
C ILE A 132 31.99 -28.39 -7.20
N ALA A 133 31.95 -29.40 -8.07
CA ALA A 133 30.72 -29.93 -8.63
C ALA A 133 30.78 -31.45 -8.81
N ASP A 134 29.63 -32.13 -8.70
CA ASP A 134 29.50 -33.55 -9.03
C ASP A 134 29.60 -33.73 -10.56
N ALA A 135 30.56 -34.53 -11.02
CA ALA A 135 30.80 -34.77 -12.45
C ALA A 135 29.59 -35.35 -13.20
N LYS A 136 28.63 -35.95 -12.48
CA LYS A 136 27.41 -36.54 -13.07
C LYS A 136 26.31 -35.51 -13.35
N HIS A 137 26.38 -34.31 -12.80
CA HIS A 137 25.31 -33.30 -12.85
C HIS A 137 25.74 -31.99 -13.50
N ILE A 138 27.03 -31.84 -13.84
CA ILE A 138 27.52 -30.77 -14.70
C ILE A 138 27.10 -30.99 -16.15
N THR A 139 26.92 -29.91 -16.89
CA THR A 139 26.52 -29.92 -18.30
C THR A 139 27.71 -29.54 -19.17
N GLU A 140 28.07 -30.34 -20.17
CA GLU A 140 29.10 -29.92 -21.13
C GLU A 140 28.57 -28.74 -21.98
N ILE A 141 29.37 -27.68 -22.08
CA ILE A 141 29.03 -26.50 -22.90
C ILE A 141 29.68 -26.66 -24.27
N PRO A 142 28.90 -26.68 -25.37
CA PRO A 142 29.45 -26.84 -26.71
C PRO A 142 30.54 -25.83 -27.04
N ASP A 143 31.57 -26.29 -27.74
CA ASP A 143 32.59 -25.42 -28.30
C ASP A 143 31.95 -24.42 -29.27
N GLY A 144 32.35 -23.16 -29.19
CA GLY A 144 31.79 -22.07 -29.99
C GLY A 144 30.58 -21.36 -29.38
N LEU A 145 29.91 -21.92 -28.35
CA LEU A 145 28.86 -21.19 -27.62
C LEU A 145 29.50 -20.25 -26.57
N PRO A 146 29.32 -18.92 -26.65
CA PRO A 146 29.89 -17.98 -25.68
C PRO A 146 29.40 -18.26 -24.25
N GLY A 147 30.26 -18.03 -23.26
CA GLY A 147 29.97 -18.40 -21.87
C GLY A 147 28.88 -17.54 -21.23
N GLU A 148 28.91 -16.25 -21.53
CA GLU A 148 27.91 -15.26 -21.16
C GLU A 148 26.53 -15.56 -21.75
N VAL A 149 26.46 -16.22 -22.92
CA VAL A 149 25.22 -16.69 -23.54
C VAL A 149 24.76 -18.00 -22.91
N ALA A 150 25.68 -18.92 -22.63
CA ALA A 150 25.36 -20.22 -22.04
C ALA A 150 24.85 -20.11 -20.59
N ALA A 151 25.40 -19.19 -19.80
CA ALA A 151 25.09 -19.01 -18.38
C ALA A 151 23.57 -18.88 -18.07
N PRO A 152 22.82 -17.92 -18.64
CA PRO A 152 21.38 -17.80 -18.38
C PRO A 152 20.55 -18.99 -18.88
N LEU A 153 21.04 -19.78 -19.84
CA LEU A 153 20.33 -20.96 -20.33
C LEU A 153 20.34 -22.11 -19.33
N LEU A 154 21.34 -22.15 -18.42
CA LEU A 154 21.47 -23.16 -17.37
C LEU A 154 20.36 -23.08 -16.31
N CYS A 155 19.66 -21.94 -16.21
CA CYS A 155 18.48 -21.76 -15.38
C CYS A 155 17.27 -21.30 -16.21
N ALA A 156 17.22 -20.04 -16.62
CA ALA A 156 16.05 -19.45 -17.26
C ALA A 156 15.65 -20.21 -18.53
N GLY A 157 16.62 -20.52 -19.40
CA GLY A 157 16.36 -21.28 -20.62
C GLY A 157 15.88 -22.70 -20.33
N LEU A 158 16.56 -23.43 -19.43
CA LEU A 158 16.17 -24.80 -19.06
C LEU A 158 14.79 -24.84 -18.39
N THR A 159 14.47 -23.88 -17.55
CA THR A 159 13.14 -23.71 -16.93
C THR A 159 12.07 -23.54 -18.00
N MET A 160 12.30 -22.67 -18.99
CA MET A 160 11.34 -22.45 -20.06
C MET A 160 11.22 -23.63 -21.04
N ALA A 161 12.32 -24.35 -21.32
CA ALA A 161 12.25 -25.60 -22.08
C ALA A 161 11.38 -26.64 -21.37
N GLY A 162 11.55 -26.76 -20.05
CA GLY A 162 10.67 -27.57 -19.20
C GLY A 162 9.22 -27.09 -19.22
N ALA A 163 8.98 -25.79 -19.11
CA ALA A 163 7.64 -25.19 -19.07
C ALA A 163 6.87 -25.41 -20.38
N VAL A 164 7.49 -25.10 -21.52
CA VAL A 164 6.87 -25.26 -22.84
C VAL A 164 6.59 -26.74 -23.13
N SER A 165 7.43 -27.66 -22.65
CA SER A 165 7.17 -29.10 -22.81
C SER A 165 5.89 -29.60 -22.11
N LYS A 166 5.37 -28.86 -21.11
CA LYS A 166 4.09 -29.19 -20.46
C LYS A 166 2.88 -28.94 -21.35
N LEU A 167 3.05 -28.18 -22.43
CA LEU A 167 1.97 -27.85 -23.36
C LEU A 167 1.67 -29.00 -24.32
N ASN A 168 2.51 -30.03 -24.38
CA ASN A 168 2.29 -31.21 -25.20
C ASN A 168 0.96 -31.88 -24.85
N GLY A 169 0.08 -32.00 -25.84
CA GLY A 169 -1.29 -32.52 -25.68
C GLY A 169 -2.35 -31.48 -25.30
N TYR A 170 -1.95 -30.21 -25.12
CA TYR A 170 -2.85 -29.08 -24.84
C TYR A 170 -2.81 -28.01 -25.93
N ALA A 171 -1.64 -27.78 -26.54
CA ALA A 171 -1.44 -26.84 -27.64
C ALA A 171 -0.60 -27.48 -28.75
N GLU A 172 -1.00 -27.27 -30.00
CA GLU A 172 -0.31 -27.74 -31.20
C GLU A 172 0.26 -26.57 -32.03
N LYS A 173 1.05 -26.87 -33.06
CA LYS A 173 1.61 -25.84 -33.94
C LYS A 173 0.50 -24.95 -34.51
N GLY A 174 0.65 -23.64 -34.34
CA GLY A 174 -0.34 -22.63 -34.74
C GLY A 174 -1.33 -22.22 -33.65
N ASP A 175 -1.37 -22.94 -32.52
CA ASP A 175 -2.20 -22.56 -31.37
C ASP A 175 -1.60 -21.39 -30.59
N TRP A 176 -2.48 -20.70 -29.85
CA TRP A 176 -2.10 -19.62 -28.96
C TRP A 176 -1.50 -20.12 -27.64
N VAL A 177 -0.45 -19.44 -27.18
CA VAL A 177 0.05 -19.51 -25.81
C VAL A 177 0.19 -18.11 -25.24
N VAL A 178 -0.32 -17.90 -24.04
CA VAL A 178 -0.14 -16.67 -23.28
C VAL A 178 1.09 -16.81 -22.41
N ILE A 179 1.97 -15.81 -22.41
CA ILE A 179 3.15 -15.74 -21.54
C ILE A 179 3.09 -14.46 -20.72
N SER A 180 2.81 -14.59 -19.41
CA SER A 180 2.80 -13.47 -18.46
C SER A 180 4.19 -13.20 -17.90
N GLY A 181 4.69 -11.97 -18.08
CA GLY A 181 6.09 -11.58 -17.84
C GLY A 181 6.98 -11.87 -19.05
N SER A 182 6.43 -11.71 -20.26
CA SER A 182 7.05 -12.09 -21.54
C SER A 182 8.35 -11.35 -21.88
N GLY A 183 8.50 -10.11 -21.45
CA GLY A 183 9.71 -9.31 -21.69
C GLY A 183 10.77 -9.48 -20.59
N GLY A 184 10.51 -10.30 -19.57
CA GLY A 184 11.47 -10.62 -18.51
C GLY A 184 12.57 -11.60 -18.94
N GLY A 185 13.53 -11.86 -18.05
CA GLY A 185 14.66 -12.77 -18.31
C GLY A 185 14.27 -14.19 -18.70
N LEU A 186 13.26 -14.77 -18.03
CA LEU A 186 12.69 -16.06 -18.43
C LEU A 186 11.71 -15.91 -19.61
N GLY A 187 10.88 -14.86 -19.58
CA GLY A 187 9.80 -14.66 -20.53
C GLY A 187 10.26 -14.66 -21.98
N HIS A 188 11.29 -13.89 -22.30
CA HIS A 188 11.73 -13.73 -23.70
C HIS A 188 12.31 -15.03 -24.26
N LEU A 189 12.97 -15.84 -23.43
CA LEU A 189 13.38 -17.20 -23.79
C LEU A 189 12.18 -18.12 -24.00
N GLY A 190 11.16 -18.00 -23.16
CA GLY A 190 9.88 -18.70 -23.32
C GLY A 190 9.19 -18.38 -24.64
N VAL A 191 9.14 -17.09 -25.02
CA VAL A 191 8.61 -16.63 -26.30
C VAL A 191 9.38 -17.27 -27.46
N GLN A 192 10.72 -17.27 -27.41
CA GLN A 192 11.56 -17.87 -28.45
C GLN A 192 11.36 -19.39 -28.56
N ILE A 193 11.31 -20.10 -27.44
CA ILE A 193 11.11 -21.57 -27.43
C ILE A 193 9.72 -21.90 -27.98
N ALA A 194 8.67 -21.26 -27.47
CA ALA A 194 7.30 -21.50 -27.91
C ALA A 194 7.11 -21.20 -29.41
N SER A 195 7.60 -20.06 -29.89
CA SER A 195 7.42 -19.64 -31.28
C SER A 195 8.36 -20.37 -32.25
N ARG A 196 9.66 -20.41 -31.97
CA ARG A 196 10.67 -20.87 -32.93
C ARG A 196 10.86 -22.38 -32.93
N LEU A 197 10.69 -23.05 -31.78
CA LEU A 197 10.90 -24.49 -31.67
C LEU A 197 9.59 -25.28 -31.76
N ASN A 198 8.51 -24.77 -31.15
CA ASN A 198 7.21 -25.45 -31.13
C ASN A 198 6.22 -24.91 -32.18
N GLY A 199 6.51 -23.76 -32.80
CA GLY A 199 5.62 -23.15 -33.79
C GLY A 199 4.29 -22.65 -33.21
N LEU A 200 4.26 -22.33 -31.91
CA LEU A 200 3.11 -21.73 -31.24
C LEU A 200 3.04 -20.23 -31.55
N ARG A 201 1.83 -19.68 -31.54
CA ARG A 201 1.61 -18.24 -31.65
C ARG A 201 1.57 -17.65 -30.24
N VAL A 202 2.38 -16.64 -29.99
CA VAL A 202 2.59 -16.15 -28.62
C VAL A 202 1.86 -14.82 -28.40
N ILE A 203 1.03 -14.78 -27.36
CA ILE A 203 0.46 -13.56 -26.78
C ILE A 203 1.31 -13.18 -25.58
N ALA A 204 2.08 -12.11 -25.73
CA ALA A 204 2.97 -11.56 -24.71
C ALA A 204 2.21 -10.60 -23.79
N ILE A 205 2.31 -10.81 -22.47
CA ILE A 205 1.82 -9.86 -21.47
C ILE A 205 3.04 -9.34 -20.69
N ASP A 206 3.24 -8.03 -20.67
CA ASP A 206 4.25 -7.32 -19.88
C ASP A 206 3.88 -5.82 -19.82
N THR A 207 4.78 -4.92 -19.39
CA THR A 207 4.55 -3.47 -19.48
C THR A 207 5.80 -2.72 -19.95
N GLY A 208 5.59 -1.62 -20.68
CA GLY A 208 6.63 -0.71 -21.15
C GLY A 208 7.28 -1.08 -22.49
N GLU A 209 7.76 -0.07 -23.23
CA GLU A 209 8.19 -0.22 -24.62
C GLU A 209 9.41 -1.12 -24.79
N SER A 210 10.35 -1.12 -23.84
CA SER A 210 11.51 -2.03 -23.89
C SER A 210 11.11 -3.50 -23.85
N ARG A 211 10.13 -3.86 -22.99
CA ARG A 211 9.59 -5.21 -22.87
C ARG A 211 8.76 -5.58 -24.09
N ARG A 212 7.97 -4.63 -24.61
CA ARG A 212 7.22 -4.78 -25.86
C ARG A 212 8.13 -5.13 -27.03
N LYS A 213 9.20 -4.35 -27.24
CA LYS A 213 10.19 -4.58 -28.29
C LYS A 213 10.85 -5.95 -28.16
N LEU A 214 11.36 -6.28 -26.97
CA LEU A 214 12.01 -7.58 -26.73
C LEU A 214 11.06 -8.76 -26.97
N SER A 215 9.80 -8.67 -26.55
CA SER A 215 8.80 -9.71 -26.80
C SER A 215 8.55 -9.92 -28.29
N PHE A 216 8.41 -8.85 -29.09
CA PHE A 216 8.26 -8.96 -30.54
C PHE A 216 9.51 -9.54 -31.21
N GLU A 217 10.70 -9.05 -30.87
CA GLU A 217 11.98 -9.57 -31.40
C GLU A 217 12.18 -11.06 -31.03
N SER A 218 11.65 -11.48 -29.88
CA SER A 218 11.67 -12.87 -29.43
C SER A 218 10.69 -13.77 -30.18
N GLY A 219 9.69 -13.22 -30.86
CA GLY A 219 8.71 -13.97 -31.67
C GLY A 219 7.27 -13.90 -31.18
N ALA A 220 6.92 -12.93 -30.32
CA ALA A 220 5.54 -12.67 -29.97
C ALA A 220 4.77 -12.10 -31.17
N GLU A 221 3.49 -12.47 -31.30
CA GLU A 221 2.60 -11.95 -32.35
C GLU A 221 1.73 -10.79 -31.83
N HIS A 222 1.34 -10.88 -30.55
CA HIS A 222 0.64 -9.81 -29.85
C HIS A 222 1.36 -9.45 -28.56
N PHE A 223 1.32 -8.17 -28.21
CA PHE A 223 1.75 -7.66 -26.93
C PHE A 223 0.56 -6.95 -26.26
N ILE A 224 0.34 -7.23 -24.99
CA ILE A 224 -0.72 -6.64 -24.17
C ILE A 224 -0.02 -5.98 -22.98
N ASP A 225 -0.20 -4.66 -22.85
CA ASP A 225 0.36 -3.92 -21.73
C ASP A 225 -0.60 -3.97 -20.54
N PHE A 226 -0.23 -4.68 -19.47
CA PHE A 226 -1.14 -4.88 -18.34
C PHE A 226 -1.43 -3.59 -17.54
N VAL A 227 -0.72 -2.48 -17.80
CA VAL A 227 -1.00 -1.17 -17.19
C VAL A 227 -2.08 -0.42 -17.96
N THR A 228 -2.09 -0.52 -19.30
CA THR A 228 -3.01 0.27 -20.15
C THR A 228 -4.18 -0.54 -20.69
N ASP A 229 -4.05 -1.86 -20.78
CA ASP A 229 -5.02 -2.74 -21.41
C ASP A 229 -5.79 -3.59 -20.39
N ASN A 230 -7.06 -3.87 -20.69
CA ASN A 230 -7.77 -4.98 -20.05
C ASN A 230 -7.26 -6.32 -20.63
N VAL A 231 -6.36 -6.97 -19.91
CA VAL A 231 -5.67 -8.18 -20.39
C VAL A 231 -6.63 -9.30 -20.78
N GLU A 232 -7.69 -9.53 -20.00
CA GLU A 232 -8.63 -10.63 -20.28
C GLU A 232 -9.41 -10.40 -21.57
N GLU A 233 -9.92 -9.18 -21.77
CA GLU A 233 -10.62 -8.80 -22.99
C GLU A 233 -9.71 -8.93 -24.20
N ARG A 234 -8.48 -8.41 -24.12
CA ARG A 234 -7.52 -8.46 -25.23
C ARG A 234 -7.10 -9.89 -25.58
N VAL A 235 -6.86 -10.75 -24.59
CA VAL A 235 -6.61 -12.18 -24.84
C VAL A 235 -7.83 -12.82 -25.51
N LYS A 236 -9.04 -12.58 -25.02
CA LYS A 236 -10.27 -13.11 -25.63
C LYS A 236 -10.45 -12.63 -27.06
N GLU A 237 -10.24 -11.35 -27.35
CA GLU A 237 -10.30 -10.81 -28.71
C GLU A 237 -9.35 -11.54 -29.67
N VAL A 238 -8.09 -11.73 -29.28
CA VAL A 238 -7.07 -12.40 -30.11
C VAL A 238 -7.37 -13.89 -30.31
N THR A 239 -7.97 -14.53 -29.31
CA THR A 239 -8.25 -15.97 -29.26
C THR A 239 -9.66 -16.36 -29.74
N GLY A 240 -10.48 -15.41 -30.21
CA GLY A 240 -11.85 -15.72 -30.65
C GLY A 240 -12.83 -15.99 -29.50
N LYS A 241 -12.65 -15.29 -28.36
CA LYS A 241 -13.43 -15.31 -27.11
C LYS A 241 -13.25 -16.54 -26.22
N GLU A 242 -12.50 -17.55 -26.67
CA GLU A 242 -12.35 -18.80 -25.90
C GLU A 242 -11.29 -18.71 -24.79
N GLY A 243 -10.29 -17.84 -24.95
CA GLY A 243 -9.05 -17.88 -24.18
C GLY A 243 -7.98 -18.74 -24.85
N ALA A 244 -6.75 -18.72 -24.32
CA ALA A 244 -5.65 -19.50 -24.90
C ALA A 244 -5.68 -20.97 -24.44
N PRO A 245 -5.32 -21.94 -25.30
CA PRO A 245 -5.07 -23.34 -24.92
C PRO A 245 -4.08 -23.49 -23.75
N ALA A 246 -3.11 -22.59 -23.66
CA ALA A 246 -2.06 -22.62 -22.67
C ALA A 246 -1.74 -21.22 -22.12
N VAL A 247 -1.52 -21.14 -20.80
CA VAL A 247 -1.05 -19.95 -20.10
C VAL A 247 0.20 -20.31 -19.28
N LEU A 248 1.31 -19.64 -19.57
CA LEU A 248 2.56 -19.73 -18.81
C LEU A 248 2.69 -18.51 -17.89
N VAL A 249 2.67 -18.74 -16.58
CA VAL A 249 2.82 -17.68 -15.57
C VAL A 249 4.29 -17.61 -15.14
N VAL A 250 5.06 -16.72 -15.80
CA VAL A 250 6.51 -16.61 -15.62
C VAL A 250 6.87 -15.66 -14.48
N THR A 251 6.13 -14.58 -14.31
CA THR A 251 6.32 -13.64 -13.21
C THR A 251 5.91 -14.23 -11.85
N GLY A 252 6.60 -13.80 -10.78
CA GLY A 252 6.26 -14.15 -9.40
C GLY A 252 5.18 -13.26 -8.76
N SER A 253 4.53 -12.38 -9.54
CA SER A 253 3.43 -11.50 -9.09
C SER A 253 2.18 -12.32 -8.79
N GLN A 254 1.51 -12.03 -7.67
CA GLN A 254 0.27 -12.71 -7.28
C GLN A 254 -0.85 -12.42 -8.29
N GLU A 255 -0.93 -11.19 -8.79
CA GLU A 255 -1.92 -10.70 -9.76
C GLU A 255 -1.91 -11.54 -11.04
N ALA A 256 -0.72 -11.92 -11.53
CA ALA A 256 -0.60 -12.80 -12.69
C ALA A 256 -1.17 -14.20 -12.45
N PHE A 257 -1.00 -14.76 -11.24
CA PHE A 257 -1.62 -16.03 -10.84
C PHE A 257 -3.14 -15.91 -10.69
N LEU A 258 -3.63 -14.77 -10.19
CA LEU A 258 -5.07 -14.49 -10.08
C LEU A 258 -5.74 -14.39 -11.45
N GLN A 259 -5.05 -13.81 -12.43
CA GLN A 259 -5.57 -13.56 -13.77
C GLN A 259 -5.52 -14.82 -14.66
N ALA A 260 -4.52 -15.70 -14.49
CA ALA A 260 -4.33 -16.85 -15.38
C ALA A 260 -5.57 -17.73 -15.65
N PRO A 261 -6.47 -18.01 -14.67
CA PRO A 261 -7.70 -18.75 -14.90
C PRO A 261 -8.68 -18.10 -15.88
N SER A 262 -8.69 -16.77 -16.01
CA SER A 262 -9.57 -16.08 -16.95
C SER A 262 -9.00 -15.98 -18.37
N LEU A 263 -7.67 -16.16 -18.51
CA LEU A 263 -6.98 -16.14 -19.80
C LEU A 263 -6.96 -17.49 -20.51
N VAL A 264 -7.04 -18.60 -19.76
CA VAL A 264 -7.01 -19.96 -20.31
C VAL A 264 -8.40 -20.37 -20.81
N ARG A 265 -8.50 -21.15 -21.90
CA ARG A 265 -9.79 -21.71 -22.37
C ARG A 265 -10.24 -22.94 -21.57
N ASN A 266 -11.48 -23.38 -21.83
CA ASN A 266 -11.96 -24.67 -21.32
C ASN A 266 -11.07 -25.81 -21.84
N MET A 267 -10.79 -26.78 -20.98
CA MET A 267 -9.81 -27.86 -21.20
C MET A 267 -8.36 -27.38 -21.42
N GLY A 268 -8.04 -26.13 -21.10
CA GLY A 268 -6.69 -25.59 -21.22
C GLY A 268 -5.81 -25.83 -20.00
N ILE A 269 -4.52 -25.48 -20.14
CA ILE A 269 -3.49 -25.68 -19.13
C ILE A 269 -2.91 -24.35 -18.62
N ILE A 270 -2.72 -24.25 -17.31
CA ILE A 270 -1.97 -23.20 -16.64
C ILE A 270 -0.68 -23.81 -16.09
N VAL A 271 0.46 -23.27 -16.49
CA VAL A 271 1.78 -23.70 -16.02
C VAL A 271 2.35 -22.64 -15.08
N THR A 272 2.62 -23.04 -13.84
CA THR A 272 3.18 -22.19 -12.78
C THR A 272 4.70 -22.29 -12.80
N ILE A 273 5.36 -21.14 -13.02
CA ILE A 273 6.82 -21.06 -13.21
C ILE A 273 7.41 -20.03 -12.23
N GLY A 274 6.83 -18.82 -12.21
CA GLY A 274 7.18 -17.80 -11.24
C GLY A 274 6.94 -18.28 -9.81
N LEU A 275 7.80 -17.85 -8.88
CA LEU A 275 7.70 -18.27 -7.48
C LEU A 275 7.28 -17.07 -6.62
N PRO A 276 5.99 -16.91 -6.29
CA PRO A 276 5.55 -15.95 -5.27
C PRO A 276 6.07 -16.37 -3.88
N ARG A 277 5.71 -15.61 -2.84
CA ARG A 277 6.00 -15.99 -1.45
C ARG A 277 5.32 -17.33 -1.13
N ASN A 278 5.95 -18.12 -0.27
CA ASN A 278 5.50 -19.50 0.02
C ASN A 278 4.15 -19.56 0.76
N ASP A 279 3.66 -18.43 1.27
CA ASP A 279 2.35 -18.27 1.92
C ASP A 279 1.21 -18.00 0.92
N PHE A 280 1.53 -17.75 -0.35
CA PHE A 280 0.53 -17.55 -1.40
C PHE A 280 0.02 -18.89 -1.94
N ASN A 281 -1.31 -19.06 -1.90
CA ASN A 281 -2.00 -20.15 -2.55
C ASN A 281 -2.72 -19.63 -3.78
N ILE A 282 -2.65 -20.34 -4.91
CA ILE A 282 -3.39 -20.00 -6.13
C ILE A 282 -4.89 -20.14 -5.82
N PRO A 283 -5.69 -19.05 -5.84
CA PRO A 283 -7.08 -19.10 -5.43
C PRO A 283 -7.97 -19.57 -6.59
N LEU A 284 -7.85 -20.86 -6.93
CA LEU A 284 -8.64 -21.50 -7.97
C LEU A 284 -9.69 -22.43 -7.36
N SER A 285 -10.97 -22.16 -7.62
CA SER A 285 -12.08 -22.97 -7.13
C SER A 285 -12.10 -24.35 -7.77
N ALA A 286 -12.27 -25.40 -6.95
CA ALA A 286 -12.48 -26.77 -7.43
C ALA A 286 -13.69 -26.89 -8.37
N THR A 287 -14.72 -26.06 -8.17
CA THR A 287 -15.89 -25.98 -9.05
C THR A 287 -15.49 -25.48 -10.44
N ILE A 288 -14.67 -24.43 -10.52
CA ILE A 288 -14.18 -23.90 -11.81
C ILE A 288 -13.30 -24.92 -12.51
N CYS A 289 -12.37 -25.56 -11.78
CA CYS A 289 -11.54 -26.64 -12.32
C CYS A 289 -12.39 -27.75 -12.92
N SER A 290 -13.44 -28.19 -12.21
CA SER A 290 -14.32 -29.26 -12.66
C SER A 290 -15.20 -28.84 -13.83
N ALA A 291 -15.84 -27.66 -13.75
CA ALA A 291 -16.75 -27.16 -14.76
C ALA A 291 -16.06 -26.88 -16.10
N ARG A 292 -14.83 -26.38 -16.06
CA ARG A 292 -14.05 -26.00 -17.25
C ARG A 292 -12.98 -27.04 -17.62
N SER A 293 -12.84 -28.11 -16.84
CA SER A 293 -11.82 -29.15 -17.00
C SER A 293 -10.40 -28.57 -17.10
N LEU A 294 -10.07 -27.60 -16.25
CA LEU A 294 -8.76 -26.93 -16.27
C LEU A 294 -7.67 -27.84 -15.71
N THR A 295 -6.47 -27.78 -16.31
CA THR A 295 -5.25 -28.37 -15.74
C THR A 295 -4.37 -27.28 -15.18
N VAL A 296 -3.94 -27.40 -13.92
CA VAL A 296 -2.88 -26.56 -13.33
C VAL A 296 -1.69 -27.44 -13.00
N THR A 297 -0.51 -27.06 -13.47
CA THR A 297 0.72 -27.80 -13.24
C THR A 297 1.88 -26.87 -12.94
N GLY A 298 2.88 -27.36 -12.20
CA GLY A 298 4.10 -26.62 -11.93
C GLY A 298 5.30 -27.18 -12.67
N VAL A 299 6.32 -26.34 -12.84
CA VAL A 299 7.63 -26.73 -13.36
C VAL A 299 8.73 -26.08 -12.52
N ALA A 300 9.73 -26.87 -12.13
CA ALA A 300 10.92 -26.36 -11.47
C ALA A 300 11.98 -25.96 -12.51
N VAL A 301 12.56 -26.97 -13.18
CA VAL A 301 13.48 -26.83 -14.33
C VAL A 301 13.22 -27.97 -15.33
N GLY A 302 13.77 -27.88 -16.55
CA GLY A 302 13.74 -28.96 -17.54
C GLY A 302 14.70 -30.13 -17.27
N THR A 303 14.74 -31.09 -18.21
CA THR A 303 15.58 -32.30 -18.17
C THR A 303 16.97 -32.09 -18.80
N GLU A 304 17.89 -33.02 -18.59
CA GLU A 304 19.22 -32.99 -19.26
C GLU A 304 19.13 -33.06 -20.78
N GLU A 305 18.14 -33.77 -21.32
CA GLU A 305 17.90 -33.86 -22.76
C GLU A 305 17.46 -32.51 -23.32
N GLN A 306 16.52 -31.85 -22.64
CA GLN A 306 16.07 -30.49 -22.99
C GLN A 306 17.22 -29.48 -22.90
N MET A 307 18.11 -29.62 -21.91
CA MET A 307 19.30 -28.77 -21.81
C MET A 307 20.22 -28.94 -23.02
N ARG A 308 20.47 -30.19 -23.45
CA ARG A 308 21.32 -30.49 -24.62
C ARG A 308 20.75 -29.90 -25.90
N GLU A 309 19.45 -30.08 -26.13
CA GLU A 309 18.75 -29.50 -27.28
C GLU A 309 18.80 -27.97 -27.25
N LEU A 310 18.53 -27.37 -26.10
CA LEU A 310 18.55 -25.91 -25.90
C LEU A 310 19.93 -25.32 -26.22
N LEU A 311 21.02 -25.93 -25.72
CA LEU A 311 22.38 -25.45 -26.02
C LEU A 311 22.73 -25.58 -27.50
N GLN A 312 22.24 -26.63 -28.18
CA GLN A 312 22.42 -26.76 -29.62
C GLN A 312 21.66 -25.69 -30.40
N HIS A 313 20.44 -25.36 -29.99
CA HIS A 313 19.67 -24.26 -30.57
C HIS A 313 20.31 -22.89 -30.31
N ALA A 314 20.92 -22.70 -29.15
CA ALA A 314 21.69 -21.49 -28.85
C ALA A 314 22.97 -21.39 -29.70
N LEU A 315 23.70 -22.50 -29.87
CA LEU A 315 24.86 -22.57 -30.74
C LEU A 315 24.50 -22.23 -32.20
N ASN A 316 23.32 -22.65 -32.65
CA ASN A 316 22.80 -22.33 -33.98
C ASN A 316 22.18 -20.93 -34.09
N GLY A 317 22.18 -20.12 -33.02
CA GLY A 317 21.58 -18.78 -33.00
C GLY A 317 20.05 -18.76 -33.05
N THR A 318 19.38 -19.90 -32.84
CA THR A 318 17.91 -20.00 -32.83
C THR A 318 17.32 -19.47 -31.53
N ILE A 319 18.01 -19.73 -30.41
CA ILE A 319 17.66 -19.21 -29.07
C ILE A 319 18.78 -18.31 -28.61
N VAL A 320 18.49 -17.03 -28.41
CA VAL A 320 19.47 -16.01 -28.05
C VAL A 320 18.97 -15.28 -26.80
N PRO A 321 19.59 -15.49 -25.63
CA PRO A 321 19.31 -14.69 -24.45
C PRO A 321 19.83 -13.27 -24.66
N GLU A 322 19.07 -12.27 -24.22
CA GLU A 322 19.58 -10.91 -24.08
C GLU A 322 20.43 -10.82 -22.81
N VAL A 323 21.72 -10.52 -22.96
CA VAL A 323 22.69 -10.55 -21.86
C VAL A 323 23.44 -9.22 -21.75
N LYS A 324 23.68 -8.81 -20.51
CA LYS A 324 24.59 -7.72 -20.16
C LYS A 324 25.67 -8.28 -19.24
N VAL A 325 26.91 -8.28 -19.72
CA VAL A 325 28.07 -8.74 -18.95
C VAL A 325 28.60 -7.58 -18.12
N LEU A 326 28.85 -7.85 -16.84
CA LEU A 326 29.51 -6.95 -15.91
C LEU A 326 30.74 -7.69 -15.37
N GLU A 327 31.86 -6.98 -15.21
CA GLU A 327 33.01 -7.57 -14.54
C GLU A 327 32.67 -7.86 -13.08
N PHE A 328 33.19 -8.96 -12.56
CA PHE A 328 32.97 -9.39 -11.17
C PHE A 328 33.49 -8.36 -10.15
N GLU A 329 34.35 -7.44 -10.59
CA GLU A 329 34.97 -6.35 -9.82
C GLU A 329 34.38 -4.96 -10.11
N GLU A 330 33.70 -4.76 -11.25
CA GLU A 330 33.35 -3.41 -11.72
C GLU A 330 32.13 -2.81 -11.02
N ALA A 331 32.33 -1.56 -10.60
CA ALA A 331 31.30 -0.63 -10.18
C ALA A 331 30.46 -0.17 -11.40
N CYS A 332 29.16 -0.01 -11.16
CA CYS A 332 28.13 0.44 -12.10
C CYS A 332 28.57 1.55 -13.11
N PRO A 333 28.34 1.39 -14.44
CA PRO A 333 28.68 2.38 -15.49
C PRO A 333 28.05 3.79 -15.32
N ILE A 334 26.90 3.86 -14.66
CA ILE A 334 26.25 5.14 -14.29
C ILE A 334 27.11 5.87 -13.25
N CYS A 335 27.68 5.13 -12.29
CA CYS A 335 28.59 5.69 -11.30
C CYS A 335 29.88 6.22 -11.96
N TRP A 336 30.34 5.64 -13.07
CA TRP A 336 31.52 6.11 -13.82
C TRP A 336 31.28 7.43 -14.59
N THR A 337 30.12 7.56 -15.24
CA THR A 337 29.76 8.80 -15.98
C THR A 337 29.56 9.99 -15.05
N VAL A 338 28.91 9.76 -13.90
CA VAL A 338 28.80 10.76 -12.83
C VAL A 338 30.19 11.16 -12.33
N TRP A 339 31.12 10.20 -12.22
CA TRP A 339 32.49 10.40 -11.74
C TRP A 339 33.43 11.17 -12.71
N ARG A 340 33.27 11.07 -14.04
CA ARG A 340 34.06 11.87 -15.00
C ARG A 340 33.64 13.33 -15.07
N ASN A 341 32.33 13.60 -15.02
CA ASN A 341 31.79 14.98 -14.96
C ASN A 341 32.24 15.73 -13.69
N ILE A 342 32.50 14.99 -12.60
CA ILE A 342 33.13 15.52 -11.39
C ILE A 342 34.55 16.09 -11.67
N ARG A 343 35.28 15.61 -12.67
CA ARG A 343 36.74 15.80 -12.83
C ARG A 343 37.19 16.65 -14.03
N SER A 344 36.51 16.64 -15.17
CA SER A 344 37.01 17.28 -16.40
C SER A 344 36.38 18.65 -16.67
N SER A 345 37.01 19.71 -16.15
CA SER A 345 36.73 21.14 -16.42
C SER A 345 35.40 21.67 -15.83
N PRO A 346 35.37 22.87 -15.20
CA PRO A 346 34.13 23.54 -14.77
C PRO A 346 33.21 23.95 -15.95
N PHE A 347 33.57 23.61 -17.18
CA PHE A 347 32.84 23.97 -18.40
C PHE A 347 32.29 22.79 -19.20
N ALA A 348 32.57 21.54 -18.82
CA ALA A 348 32.01 20.38 -19.51
C ALA A 348 30.59 20.10 -18.99
N LYS A 349 29.60 19.95 -19.90
CA LYS A 349 28.24 19.59 -19.52
C LYS A 349 28.07 18.07 -19.56
N PRO A 350 27.27 17.47 -18.66
CA PRO A 350 26.96 16.04 -18.70
C PRO A 350 26.33 15.57 -20.03
N SER A 351 25.72 16.49 -20.79
CA SER A 351 25.20 16.27 -22.13
C SER A 351 26.26 16.07 -23.22
N ASP A 352 27.53 16.36 -22.94
CA ASP A 352 28.60 16.39 -23.93
C ASP A 352 29.31 15.02 -24.08
N GLU A 353 28.97 14.02 -23.25
CA GLU A 353 29.52 12.67 -23.32
C GLU A 353 28.40 11.60 -23.51
N PRO A 354 28.41 10.84 -24.61
CA PRO A 354 27.38 9.83 -24.87
C PRO A 354 27.55 8.61 -23.96
N VAL A 355 26.52 8.29 -23.16
CA VAL A 355 26.41 7.02 -22.44
C VAL A 355 25.63 6.05 -23.31
N VAL A 356 26.23 4.90 -23.61
CA VAL A 356 25.55 3.88 -24.42
C VAL A 356 24.29 3.40 -23.68
N GLY A 357 23.13 3.71 -24.26
CA GLY A 357 21.81 3.35 -23.72
C GLY A 357 21.16 4.37 -22.79
N PHE A 358 21.79 5.52 -22.51
CA PHE A 358 21.23 6.58 -21.66
C PHE A 358 21.50 7.99 -22.22
N GLU A 359 20.49 8.87 -22.13
CA GLU A 359 20.59 10.31 -22.29
C GLU A 359 20.90 10.93 -20.93
N VAL A 360 21.92 11.79 -20.87
CA VAL A 360 22.33 12.48 -19.64
C VAL A 360 22.18 13.98 -19.85
N LYS A 361 21.40 14.63 -18.99
CA LYS A 361 21.23 16.08 -18.94
C LYS A 361 21.75 16.59 -17.60
N GLY A 362 22.41 17.75 -17.59
CA GLY A 362 22.93 18.33 -16.36
C GLY A 362 22.72 19.83 -16.31
N GLU A 363 22.25 20.32 -15.16
CA GLU A 363 22.06 21.74 -14.89
C GLU A 363 22.88 22.16 -13.66
N LEU A 364 23.67 23.21 -13.80
CA LEU A 364 24.39 23.82 -12.67
C LEU A 364 23.40 24.61 -11.82
N ARG A 365 23.16 24.17 -10.59
CA ARG A 365 22.20 24.80 -9.66
C ARG A 365 22.83 25.96 -8.89
N SER A 366 24.09 25.84 -8.48
CA SER A 366 24.83 26.93 -7.83
C SER A 366 26.34 26.80 -8.03
N CYS A 367 27.03 27.94 -8.10
CA CYS A 367 28.48 28.01 -8.20
C CYS A 367 29.04 28.82 -7.03
N GLN A 368 29.89 28.19 -6.22
CA GLN A 368 30.62 28.82 -5.12
C GLN A 368 32.07 28.32 -5.15
N PRO A 369 33.05 29.12 -4.72
CA PRO A 369 34.49 28.78 -4.86
C PRO A 369 34.91 27.43 -4.27
N ASP A 370 34.16 26.89 -3.30
CA ASP A 370 34.45 25.65 -2.57
C ASP A 370 33.26 24.66 -2.50
N ASP A 371 32.11 24.95 -3.14
CA ASP A 371 30.88 24.13 -3.05
C ASP A 371 29.97 24.35 -4.28
N ASP A 372 30.30 23.72 -5.40
CA ASP A 372 29.43 23.70 -6.59
C ASP A 372 28.36 22.60 -6.49
N GLU A 373 27.11 22.94 -6.80
CA GLU A 373 25.97 22.00 -6.82
C GLU A 373 25.47 21.78 -8.25
N TYR A 374 25.50 20.52 -8.69
CA TYR A 374 24.96 20.09 -9.98
C TYR A 374 23.72 19.22 -9.76
N SER A 375 22.70 19.43 -10.58
CA SER A 375 21.57 18.52 -10.75
C SER A 375 21.78 17.75 -12.06
N ILE A 376 21.89 16.42 -11.97
CA ILE A 376 22.12 15.55 -13.13
C ILE A 376 20.92 14.65 -13.28
N THR A 377 20.36 14.65 -14.49
CA THR A 377 19.24 13.85 -14.94
C THR A 377 19.76 12.76 -15.88
N ILE A 378 19.42 11.50 -15.60
CA ILE A 378 19.77 10.37 -16.48
C ILE A 378 18.47 9.68 -16.92
N THR A 379 18.29 9.56 -18.23
CA THR A 379 17.13 8.96 -18.88
C THR A 379 17.60 7.81 -19.76
N PRO A 380 17.04 6.59 -19.68
CA PRO A 380 17.37 5.55 -20.66
C PRO A 380 16.96 5.98 -22.08
N ASN A 381 17.76 5.67 -23.11
CA ASN A 381 17.48 6.03 -24.51
C ASN A 381 16.24 5.33 -25.11
N ASN A 382 15.64 4.39 -24.37
CA ASN A 382 14.38 3.72 -24.69
C ASN A 382 13.37 4.19 -23.65
N GLU A 383 12.50 5.13 -24.02
CA GLU A 383 11.64 5.90 -23.12
C GLU A 383 10.79 5.03 -22.15
N ASP A 384 10.47 5.64 -21.00
CA ASP A 384 9.47 5.30 -19.97
C ASP A 384 9.87 4.70 -18.62
N PHE A 385 11.14 4.50 -18.26
CA PHE A 385 11.44 4.16 -16.86
C PHE A 385 12.63 4.89 -16.24
N HIS A 386 12.31 5.61 -15.16
CA HIS A 386 13.19 6.22 -14.18
C HIS A 386 14.15 7.27 -14.74
N GLU A 387 13.70 8.52 -14.69
CA GLU A 387 14.58 9.66 -14.58
C GLU A 387 15.33 9.54 -13.24
N PHE A 388 16.66 9.74 -13.23
CA PHE A 388 17.45 9.78 -11.99
C PHE A 388 18.03 11.16 -11.80
N HIS A 389 17.58 11.85 -10.76
CA HIS A 389 18.13 13.14 -10.34
C HIS A 389 19.23 12.91 -9.31
N PHE A 390 20.36 13.59 -9.45
CA PHE A 390 21.45 13.56 -8.48
C PHE A 390 21.91 14.97 -8.13
N LYS A 391 22.06 15.24 -6.82
CA LYS A 391 22.82 16.37 -6.30
C LYS A 391 24.26 15.94 -6.08
N VAL A 392 25.18 16.65 -6.70
CA VAL A 392 26.62 16.41 -6.55
C VAL A 392 27.26 17.61 -5.87
N LYS A 393 27.95 17.37 -4.75
CA LYS A 393 28.75 18.38 -4.03
C LYS A 393 30.23 18.07 -4.12
N LYS A 394 31.05 19.07 -4.44
CA LYS A 394 32.53 18.98 -4.47
C LYS A 394 33.10 19.50 -3.15
N THR A 395 34.11 18.83 -2.59
CA THR A 395 34.80 19.26 -1.37
C THR A 395 36.24 18.74 -1.33
N THR A 396 37.15 19.43 -0.63
CA THR A 396 38.54 18.97 -0.45
C THR A 396 38.73 18.02 0.74
N GLU A 397 37.65 17.66 1.47
CA GLU A 397 37.70 16.83 2.69
C GLU A 397 37.41 15.35 2.41
N GLU A 398 38.25 14.45 2.94
CA GLU A 398 38.25 12.99 2.72
C GLU A 398 37.02 12.25 3.30
N SER A 399 36.22 12.98 4.07
CA SER A 399 34.95 12.53 4.64
C SER A 399 33.95 13.68 4.58
N PHE A 400 32.79 13.45 3.95
CA PHE A 400 31.64 14.34 4.11
C PHE A 400 30.97 14.01 5.44
N ILE A 401 31.21 14.88 6.41
CA ILE A 401 30.36 14.95 7.60
C ILE A 401 29.20 15.87 7.19
N GLU A 402 28.00 15.30 7.05
CA GLU A 402 26.78 16.04 6.80
C GLU A 402 26.67 17.14 7.88
N LYS A 403 27.00 18.38 7.52
CA LYS A 403 26.94 19.50 8.46
C LYS A 403 25.47 19.84 8.67
N LYS A 404 24.82 19.19 9.66
CA LYS A 404 23.74 19.71 10.55
C LYS A 404 23.13 18.62 11.49
N ALA A 405 23.52 18.69 12.78
CA ALA A 405 23.04 17.99 14.01
C ALA A 405 23.29 16.45 14.17
N PRO A 406 23.50 15.96 15.42
CA PRO A 406 24.35 14.81 15.71
C PRO A 406 23.54 13.57 16.09
N ILE A 407 22.84 12.95 15.14
CA ILE A 407 22.43 11.56 15.40
C ILE A 407 23.71 10.74 15.22
N ALA A 408 24.21 10.22 16.33
CA ALA A 408 25.41 9.41 16.30
C ALA A 408 25.17 8.20 15.37
N ARG A 409 26.19 7.85 14.59
CA ARG A 409 26.16 6.69 13.69
C ARG A 409 25.71 5.43 14.41
N GLN A 410 26.03 5.30 15.70
CA GLN A 410 25.52 4.25 16.58
C GLN A 410 24.55 4.89 17.58
N GLN A 411 23.32 4.40 17.62
CA GLN A 411 22.38 4.75 18.67
C GLN A 411 22.79 4.03 19.96
N THR A 412 22.79 4.77 21.06
CA THR A 412 22.97 4.29 22.43
C THR A 412 21.99 5.06 23.32
N PRO A 413 21.76 4.64 24.59
CA PRO A 413 20.96 5.42 25.52
C PRO A 413 21.43 6.88 25.61
N GLU A 414 22.75 7.11 25.63
CA GLU A 414 23.37 8.43 25.76
C GLU A 414 23.20 9.28 24.50
N SER A 415 23.35 8.68 23.31
CA SER A 415 23.17 9.41 22.04
C SER A 415 21.71 9.76 21.81
N THR A 416 20.79 8.83 22.10
CA THR A 416 19.34 9.05 22.00
C THR A 416 18.89 10.11 23.00
N ALA A 417 19.36 10.04 24.25
CA ALA A 417 19.06 11.06 25.25
C ALA A 417 19.63 12.43 24.88
N ARG A 418 20.80 12.49 24.21
CA ARG A 418 21.36 13.76 23.72
C ARG A 418 20.47 14.39 22.66
N ALA A 419 20.01 13.62 21.68
CA ALA A 419 19.07 14.09 20.65
C ALA A 419 17.73 14.52 21.29
N ALA A 420 17.18 13.67 22.16
CA ALA A 420 15.95 13.94 22.91
C ALA A 420 16.03 15.27 23.69
N ARG A 421 17.10 15.50 24.45
CA ARG A 421 17.30 16.75 25.20
C ARG A 421 17.36 17.98 24.30
N ALA A 422 17.97 17.87 23.11
CA ALA A 422 18.01 18.96 22.15
C ALA A 422 16.61 19.28 21.61
N TRP A 423 15.83 18.27 21.19
CA TRP A 423 14.46 18.46 20.71
C TRP A 423 13.51 18.95 21.79
N LEU A 424 13.64 18.41 23.01
CA LEU A 424 12.90 18.87 24.17
C LEU A 424 13.18 20.35 24.46
N SER A 425 14.45 20.75 24.46
CA SER A 425 14.85 22.15 24.68
C SER A 425 14.28 23.09 23.62
N THR A 426 14.31 22.71 22.34
CA THR A 426 13.70 23.50 21.27
C THR A 426 12.19 23.58 21.46
N CYS A 427 11.53 22.44 21.74
CA CYS A 427 10.09 22.39 21.95
C CYS A 427 9.65 23.22 23.16
N ASP A 428 10.36 23.17 24.28
CA ASP A 428 10.06 23.96 25.47
C ASP A 428 10.21 25.47 25.21
N ARG A 429 11.13 25.88 24.33
CA ARG A 429 11.39 27.30 24.03
C ARG A 429 10.47 27.88 22.96
N GLU A 430 10.16 27.11 21.93
CA GLU A 430 9.61 27.63 20.67
C GLU A 430 8.16 27.19 20.41
N HIS A 431 7.65 26.17 21.10
CA HIS A 431 6.36 25.55 20.78
C HIS A 431 5.26 25.83 21.82
N ASP A 432 4.61 26.98 21.70
CA ASP A 432 3.54 27.44 22.61
C ASP A 432 2.41 26.41 22.81
N ARG A 433 2.02 25.67 21.76
CA ARG A 433 1.00 24.61 21.87
C ARG A 433 1.44 23.48 22.80
N CYS A 434 2.70 23.04 22.67
CA CYS A 434 3.28 22.05 23.57
C CYS A 434 3.37 22.58 25.00
N ASN A 435 3.68 23.86 25.18
CA ASN A 435 3.79 24.48 26.51
C ASN A 435 2.41 24.65 27.18
N LYS A 436 1.37 25.02 26.43
CA LYS A 436 0.00 25.08 26.96
C LYS A 436 -0.50 23.71 27.45
N ARG A 437 -0.08 22.63 26.78
CA ARG A 437 -0.41 21.25 27.17
C ARG A 437 0.51 20.65 28.24
N SER A 438 1.59 21.32 28.64
CA SER A 438 2.53 20.78 29.62
C SER A 438 1.99 20.82 31.05
N LEU A 439 0.97 21.64 31.31
CA LEU A 439 0.28 21.75 32.58
C LEU A 439 -1.07 21.03 32.48
N PRO A 440 -1.16 19.78 32.93
CA PRO A 440 -2.41 19.04 32.95
C PRO A 440 -3.40 19.66 33.95
N PRO A 441 -4.71 19.68 33.65
CA PRO A 441 -5.73 20.25 34.54
C PRO A 441 -5.88 19.40 35.83
N ASP A 442 -6.44 20.00 36.88
CA ASP A 442 -6.71 19.30 38.16
C ASP A 442 -7.64 18.10 37.99
N SER A 443 -8.49 18.12 36.95
CA SER A 443 -9.40 17.03 36.59
C SER A 443 -8.73 15.87 35.85
N ALA A 444 -7.47 16.00 35.41
CA ALA A 444 -6.81 14.97 34.63
C ALA A 444 -6.30 13.83 35.53
N THR A 445 -6.60 12.60 35.13
CA THR A 445 -6.30 11.39 35.89
C THR A 445 -4.84 10.98 35.70
N MET A 446 -4.18 10.58 36.78
CA MET A 446 -2.87 9.93 36.69
C MET A 446 -3.04 8.42 36.46
N PRO A 447 -2.10 7.75 35.77
CA PRO A 447 -2.07 6.29 35.77
C PRO A 447 -1.98 5.77 37.20
N THR A 448 -2.75 4.73 37.53
CA THR A 448 -2.83 4.21 38.91
C THR A 448 -1.46 3.69 39.36
N ARG A 449 -0.68 3.13 38.44
CA ARG A 449 0.66 2.58 38.68
C ARG A 449 1.65 3.07 37.64
N LEU A 450 2.89 3.25 38.07
CA LEU A 450 4.05 3.58 37.24
C LEU A 450 5.21 2.65 37.60
N LEU A 451 6.16 2.47 36.69
CA LEU A 451 7.46 1.91 37.03
C LEU A 451 8.37 3.04 37.54
N ASP A 452 8.85 2.92 38.77
CA ASP A 452 9.96 3.71 39.31
C ASP A 452 11.27 3.06 38.83
N VAL A 453 11.90 3.67 37.84
CA VAL A 453 13.13 3.14 37.21
C VAL A 453 14.40 3.68 37.87
N GLY A 454 14.27 4.56 38.86
CA GLY A 454 15.39 5.23 39.52
C GLY A 454 16.07 6.28 38.65
N ASP A 455 17.28 6.66 39.06
CA ASP A 455 18.09 7.70 38.43
C ASP A 455 19.25 7.10 37.62
N ARG A 456 20.09 7.97 37.04
CA ARG A 456 21.31 7.56 36.35
C ARG A 456 22.19 6.70 37.26
N GLY A 457 22.51 5.48 36.83
CA GLY A 457 23.29 4.50 37.58
C GLY A 457 22.48 3.55 38.46
N SER A 458 21.15 3.70 38.53
CA SER A 458 20.28 2.63 39.04
C SER A 458 20.34 1.40 38.13
N ALA A 459 20.20 0.22 38.72
CA ALA A 459 20.21 -1.08 38.04
C ALA A 459 18.97 -1.94 38.38
N ALA A 460 17.95 -1.28 38.92
CA ALA A 460 16.72 -1.90 39.39
C ALA A 460 15.52 -0.98 39.16
N TRP A 461 14.34 -1.58 39.10
CA TRP A 461 13.04 -0.93 38.94
C TRP A 461 12.02 -1.52 39.92
N ARG A 462 10.89 -0.85 40.13
CA ARG A 462 9.75 -1.37 40.90
C ARG A 462 8.44 -0.71 40.48
N ILE A 463 7.33 -1.31 40.86
CA ILE A 463 5.99 -0.69 40.76
C ILE A 463 5.82 0.35 41.86
N TYR A 464 5.39 1.53 41.42
CA TYR A 464 5.03 2.68 42.25
C TYR A 464 3.51 2.93 42.11
N GLU A 465 2.81 2.91 43.23
CA GLU A 465 1.41 3.35 43.30
C GLU A 465 1.37 4.87 43.27
N THR A 466 0.63 5.43 42.31
CA THR A 466 0.66 6.86 42.06
C THR A 466 -0.22 7.60 43.08
N GLU A 467 0.42 8.17 44.09
CA GLU A 467 -0.27 8.97 45.12
C GLU A 467 -0.30 10.47 44.78
N ASN A 468 0.70 10.95 44.04
CA ASN A 468 0.87 12.36 43.69
C ASN A 468 1.09 12.53 42.18
N ARG A 469 0.78 13.72 41.66
CA ARG A 469 1.06 14.06 40.26
C ARG A 469 2.58 14.11 40.03
N VAL A 470 3.08 13.24 39.15
CA VAL A 470 4.50 13.12 38.78
C VAL A 470 4.69 13.20 37.27
N SER A 471 5.90 13.57 36.83
CA SER A 471 6.28 13.52 35.41
C SER A 471 6.68 12.10 35.03
N TYR A 472 6.17 11.60 33.90
CA TYR A 472 6.45 10.24 33.42
C TYR A 472 6.53 10.15 31.90
N VAL A 473 7.15 9.09 31.42
CA VAL A 473 7.14 8.67 30.00
C VAL A 473 6.11 7.57 29.79
N ALA A 474 5.38 7.61 28.68
CA ALA A 474 4.56 6.48 28.23
C ALA A 474 5.32 5.68 27.16
N LEU A 475 5.24 4.35 27.23
CA LEU A 475 5.83 3.45 26.22
C LEU A 475 4.75 2.88 25.30
N SER A 476 4.83 3.21 24.00
CA SER A 476 4.06 2.58 22.93
C SER A 476 4.89 1.46 22.29
N HIS A 477 4.39 0.21 22.33
CA HIS A 477 5.10 -0.96 21.81
C HIS A 477 4.16 -2.12 21.46
N ARG A 478 4.67 -3.12 20.73
CA ARG A 478 3.92 -4.33 20.37
C ARG A 478 4.06 -5.39 21.45
N TRP A 479 2.94 -6.03 21.79
CA TRP A 479 2.96 -7.19 22.67
C TRP A 479 3.38 -8.44 21.88
N SER A 480 4.22 -9.27 22.49
CA SER A 480 4.67 -10.56 22.00
C SER A 480 4.54 -11.62 23.10
N ASP A 481 4.80 -12.89 22.79
CA ASP A 481 4.83 -13.97 23.80
C ASP A 481 5.87 -13.72 24.91
N LYS A 482 6.85 -12.86 24.65
CA LYS A 482 7.91 -12.48 25.61
C LYS A 482 7.60 -11.20 26.37
N THR A 483 6.46 -10.56 26.14
CA THR A 483 6.07 -9.33 26.83
C THR A 483 5.86 -9.60 28.32
N PRO A 484 6.61 -8.93 29.21
CA PRO A 484 6.48 -9.09 30.65
C PRO A 484 5.13 -8.53 31.10
N LYS A 485 4.45 -9.27 32.00
CA LYS A 485 3.09 -8.98 32.46
C LYS A 485 3.05 -8.79 33.97
N LEU A 486 2.26 -7.82 34.41
CA LEU A 486 1.83 -7.71 35.81
C LEU A 486 0.69 -8.71 36.05
N LEU A 487 0.90 -9.61 37.02
CA LEU A 487 0.01 -10.69 37.38
C LEU A 487 -0.26 -10.66 38.88
N GLU A 488 -1.40 -11.18 39.34
CA GLU A 488 -1.73 -11.26 40.77
C GLU A 488 -0.60 -11.97 41.56
N THR A 489 0.04 -12.96 40.93
CA THR A 489 1.13 -13.74 41.51
C THR A 489 2.45 -12.98 41.67
N ASN A 490 2.74 -11.99 40.82
CA ASN A 490 3.99 -11.23 40.84
C ASN A 490 3.82 -9.80 41.35
N TYR A 491 2.59 -9.34 41.56
CA TYR A 491 2.24 -7.99 42.01
C TYR A 491 3.03 -7.55 43.26
N GLN A 492 2.96 -8.35 44.34
CA GLN A 492 3.68 -8.06 45.59
C GLN A 492 5.20 -8.12 45.46
N LEU A 493 5.71 -8.92 44.53
CA LEU A 493 7.14 -9.01 44.25
C LEU A 493 7.62 -7.74 43.53
N TYR A 494 6.88 -7.27 42.53
CA TYR A 494 7.26 -6.11 41.72
C TYR A 494 7.16 -4.77 42.46
N HIS A 495 6.48 -4.69 43.61
CA HIS A 495 6.60 -3.54 44.52
C HIS A 495 7.98 -3.40 45.19
N LYS A 496 8.77 -4.48 45.21
CA LYS A 496 10.17 -4.46 45.68
C LYS A 496 11.09 -4.18 44.50
N HIS A 497 12.27 -3.61 44.76
CA HIS A 497 13.28 -3.37 43.73
C HIS A 497 13.70 -4.67 43.05
N GLN A 498 13.41 -4.77 41.76
CA GLN A 498 13.75 -5.87 40.86
C GLN A 498 14.91 -5.47 39.95
N PRO A 499 15.87 -6.36 39.68
CA PRO A 499 16.97 -6.05 38.77
C PRO A 499 16.49 -5.92 37.32
N ASP A 500 17.12 -5.04 36.53
CA ASP A 500 16.69 -4.77 35.15
C ASP A 500 16.77 -6.00 34.23
N ASN A 501 17.71 -6.92 34.50
CA ASN A 501 18.00 -8.09 33.67
C ASN A 501 16.88 -9.14 33.61
N ILE A 502 15.82 -9.00 34.42
CA ILE A 502 14.63 -9.85 34.35
C ILE A 502 13.67 -9.40 33.23
N LEU A 503 13.83 -8.17 32.73
CA LEU A 503 13.04 -7.64 31.63
C LEU A 503 13.72 -7.95 30.28
N PRO A 504 12.97 -8.05 29.17
CA PRO A 504 13.56 -8.15 27.84
C PRO A 504 14.47 -6.95 27.51
N GLN A 505 15.41 -7.14 26.59
CA GLN A 505 16.40 -6.12 26.23
C GLN A 505 15.76 -4.79 25.81
N SER A 506 14.68 -4.81 25.03
CA SER A 506 13.99 -3.58 24.61
C SER A 506 13.46 -2.74 25.77
N TYR A 507 12.99 -3.37 26.85
CA TYR A 507 12.54 -2.68 28.06
C TYR A 507 13.72 -2.11 28.85
N GLN A 508 14.83 -2.86 28.91
CA GLN A 508 16.07 -2.38 29.52
C GLN A 508 16.59 -1.14 28.78
N ASP A 509 16.51 -1.13 27.46
CA ASP A 509 16.92 0.01 26.63
C ASP A 509 16.04 1.24 26.88
N ILE A 510 14.72 1.07 26.98
CA ILE A 510 13.78 2.15 27.33
C ILE A 510 14.08 2.71 28.71
N ILE A 511 14.30 1.83 29.70
CA ILE A 511 14.70 2.23 31.05
C ILE A 511 16.01 3.01 31.03
N ALA A 512 16.99 2.57 30.24
CA ALA A 512 18.28 3.26 30.09
C ALA A 512 18.12 4.64 29.45
N ILE A 513 17.29 4.78 28.40
CA ILE A 513 16.96 6.08 27.79
C ILE A 513 16.32 7.01 28.83
N CYS A 514 15.35 6.52 29.61
CA CYS A 514 14.70 7.31 30.65
C CYS A 514 15.68 7.82 31.71
N ARG A 515 16.58 6.94 32.21
CA ARG A 515 17.63 7.33 33.17
C ARG A 515 18.61 8.37 32.61
N GLU A 516 18.87 8.33 31.30
CA GLU A 516 19.71 9.32 30.62
C GLU A 516 18.98 10.65 30.30
N ILE A 517 17.66 10.67 30.14
CA ILE A 517 16.81 11.89 29.98
C ILE A 517 16.33 12.44 31.35
N PRO A 518 17.05 12.12 32.43
CA PRO A 518 16.57 12.05 33.83
C PRO A 518 15.05 11.98 34.06
N ILE A 519 14.38 10.94 33.56
CA ILE A 519 12.96 10.66 33.82
C ILE A 519 12.84 9.40 34.68
N ARG A 520 12.27 9.57 35.87
CA ARG A 520 12.20 8.50 36.88
C ARG A 520 11.03 7.54 36.72
N TYR A 521 9.92 7.99 36.13
CA TYR A 521 8.70 7.20 36.05
C TYR A 521 8.35 6.86 34.61
N VAL A 522 8.00 5.59 34.38
CA VAL A 522 7.58 5.08 33.06
C VAL A 522 6.26 4.35 33.21
N TRP A 523 5.31 4.64 32.34
CA TRP A 523 4.08 3.89 32.20
C TRP A 523 4.22 2.89 31.05
N ILE A 524 3.96 1.62 31.35
CA ILE A 524 3.98 0.52 30.38
C ILE A 524 2.74 -0.33 30.62
N ASP A 525 1.81 -0.36 29.68
CA ASP A 525 0.50 -1.04 29.83
C ASP A 525 0.62 -2.48 30.36
N SER A 526 1.56 -3.27 29.86
CA SER A 526 1.75 -4.67 30.25
C SER A 526 2.22 -4.84 31.70
N LEU A 527 2.86 -3.83 32.29
CA LEU A 527 3.43 -3.86 33.64
C LEU A 527 2.74 -2.90 34.62
N CYS A 528 1.90 -2.00 34.12
CA CYS A 528 1.11 -1.06 34.88
C CYS A 528 -0.38 -1.41 34.88
N ILE A 529 -0.82 -2.51 34.27
CA ILE A 529 -2.21 -2.99 34.33
C ILE A 529 -2.16 -4.48 34.68
N LEU A 530 -2.98 -4.93 35.62
CA LEU A 530 -3.10 -6.32 36.03
C LEU A 530 -3.74 -7.14 34.90
N GLN A 531 -3.08 -8.22 34.47
CA GLN A 531 -3.43 -8.92 33.23
C GLN A 531 -4.27 -10.19 33.43
N ASP A 532 -4.35 -10.74 34.65
CA ASP A 532 -4.97 -12.03 34.97
C ASP A 532 -6.20 -11.94 35.89
N ASP A 533 -6.80 -10.76 36.03
CA ASP A 533 -7.88 -10.50 36.99
C ASP A 533 -9.31 -10.53 36.39
N GLN A 534 -9.45 -11.19 35.24
CA GLN A 534 -10.65 -11.24 34.40
C GLN A 534 -11.04 -9.88 33.77
N GLY A 535 -10.11 -8.92 33.70
CA GLY A 535 -10.29 -7.64 33.02
C GLY A 535 -10.81 -6.51 33.90
N ARG A 536 -10.94 -6.72 35.22
CA ARG A 536 -11.48 -5.72 36.14
C ARG A 536 -10.57 -4.49 36.29
N ASP A 537 -9.26 -4.69 36.25
CA ASP A 537 -8.28 -3.60 36.29
C ASP A 537 -8.20 -2.91 34.92
N PHE A 538 -8.27 -3.68 33.83
CA PHE A 538 -8.35 -3.12 32.48
C PHE A 538 -9.58 -2.21 32.30
N GLU A 539 -10.76 -2.61 32.80
CA GLU A 539 -11.99 -1.78 32.78
C GLU A 539 -11.82 -0.44 33.51
N GLN A 540 -10.93 -0.36 34.51
CA GLN A 540 -10.64 0.87 35.25
C GLN A 540 -9.52 1.71 34.62
N GLU A 541 -8.53 1.06 34.01
CA GLU A 541 -7.36 1.73 33.43
C GLU A 541 -7.57 2.17 31.98
N ALA A 542 -8.32 1.41 31.18
CA ALA A 542 -8.58 1.74 29.77
C ALA A 542 -9.22 3.14 29.59
N PRO A 543 -10.22 3.57 30.41
CA PRO A 543 -10.76 4.93 30.32
C PRO A 543 -9.73 6.02 30.63
N LYS A 544 -8.67 5.70 31.39
CA LYS A 544 -7.60 6.64 31.76
C LYS A 544 -6.53 6.76 30.69
N MET A 545 -6.45 5.84 29.72
CA MET A 545 -5.43 5.87 28.65
C MET A 545 -5.41 7.18 27.87
N VAL A 546 -6.57 7.85 27.73
CA VAL A 546 -6.64 9.18 27.14
C VAL A 546 -5.76 10.17 27.92
N ASP A 547 -6.02 10.32 29.22
CA ASP A 547 -5.26 11.20 30.10
C ASP A 547 -3.79 10.78 30.20
N ILE A 548 -3.51 9.46 30.19
CA ILE A 548 -2.15 8.92 30.29
C ILE A 548 -1.28 9.40 29.12
N TYR A 549 -1.69 9.16 27.87
CA TYR A 549 -0.90 9.60 26.72
C TYR A 549 -0.94 11.11 26.51
N GLN A 550 -2.08 11.75 26.81
CA GLN A 550 -2.26 13.18 26.68
C GLN A 550 -1.35 14.00 27.60
N HIS A 551 -1.07 13.47 28.80
CA HIS A 551 -0.33 14.16 29.85
C HIS A 551 1.03 13.54 30.17
N ALA A 552 1.44 12.50 29.45
CA ALA A 552 2.82 12.05 29.45
C ALA A 552 3.77 13.20 29.08
N PHE A 553 4.92 13.26 29.76
CA PHE A 553 5.95 14.23 29.43
C PHE A 553 6.49 14.01 28.01
N LEU A 554 6.68 12.74 27.67
CA LEU A 554 7.19 12.23 26.41
C LEU A 554 6.65 10.81 26.20
N THR A 555 6.30 10.47 24.96
CA THR A 555 6.00 9.10 24.56
C THR A 555 7.18 8.52 23.78
N LEU A 556 7.66 7.35 24.19
CA LEU A 556 8.64 6.57 23.43
C LEU A 556 7.88 5.50 22.63
N THR A 557 8.12 5.43 21.33
CA THR A 557 7.46 4.46 20.44
C THR A 557 8.49 3.53 19.83
N ILE A 558 8.36 2.23 20.07
CA ILE A 558 9.16 1.20 19.40
C ILE A 558 8.49 0.86 18.07
N CYS A 559 9.10 1.22 16.95
CA CYS A 559 8.51 1.04 15.62
C CYS A 559 8.61 -0.40 15.11
N TRP A 560 9.71 -1.09 15.44
CA TRP A 560 10.06 -2.39 14.86
C TRP A 560 10.48 -3.39 15.94
N ASP A 561 9.95 -4.61 15.85
CA ASP A 561 10.41 -5.76 16.64
C ASP A 561 11.55 -6.45 15.91
N LEU A 562 12.73 -6.47 16.51
CA LEU A 562 13.96 -6.88 15.84
C LEU A 562 14.57 -8.13 16.49
N SER A 563 15.31 -8.91 15.72
CA SER A 563 15.76 -10.26 16.11
C SER A 563 16.72 -10.30 17.30
N ASP A 564 17.49 -9.23 17.52
CA ASP A 564 18.42 -9.09 18.65
C ASP A 564 17.75 -8.55 19.93
N GLY A 565 16.50 -8.10 19.83
CA GLY A 565 15.69 -7.60 20.94
C GLY A 565 16.06 -6.20 21.45
N THR A 566 17.08 -5.52 20.91
CA THR A 566 17.43 -4.13 21.28
C THR A 566 16.75 -3.12 20.37
N VAL A 567 16.43 -1.93 20.91
CA VAL A 567 15.84 -0.82 20.15
C VAL A 567 16.89 0.06 19.46
N PHE A 568 18.19 -0.14 19.72
CA PHE A 568 19.26 0.73 19.22
C PHE A 568 19.84 0.25 17.90
N ARG A 569 20.06 1.15 16.95
CA ARG A 569 20.58 0.82 15.61
C ARG A 569 21.81 1.62 15.22
N THR A 570 22.56 1.07 14.27
CA THR A 570 23.66 1.80 13.63
C THR A 570 23.12 2.42 12.35
N CYS A 571 22.94 3.74 12.35
CA CYS A 571 22.63 4.51 11.16
C CYS A 571 23.80 4.39 10.18
N GLU A 572 23.57 3.76 9.03
CA GLU A 572 24.60 3.69 7.99
C GLU A 572 24.60 4.99 7.17
N PRO A 573 25.76 5.62 6.94
CA PRO A 573 25.84 6.77 6.06
C PRO A 573 25.39 6.34 4.65
N ARG A 574 24.22 6.83 4.23
CA ARG A 574 23.67 6.61 2.89
C ARG A 574 24.38 7.43 1.80
N SER A 575 25.47 8.13 2.15
CA SER A 575 26.43 8.72 1.22
C SER A 575 27.66 7.83 1.15
N THR A 576 28.00 7.38 -0.06
CA THR A 576 29.23 6.60 -0.28
C THR A 576 30.38 7.58 -0.56
N PRO A 577 31.34 7.80 0.36
CA PRO A 577 32.60 8.44 -0.01
C PRO A 577 33.30 7.56 -1.05
N ARG A 578 33.66 8.13 -2.20
CA ARG A 578 34.39 7.40 -3.25
C ARG A 578 35.81 7.96 -3.37
N PRO A 579 36.83 7.25 -2.87
CA PRO A 579 38.22 7.64 -3.12
C PRO A 579 38.56 7.48 -4.61
N GLN A 580 39.59 8.20 -5.05
CA GLN A 580 40.16 8.08 -6.39
C GLN A 580 40.54 6.61 -6.68
N PRO A 581 40.08 5.99 -7.78
CA PRO A 581 40.59 4.70 -8.23
C PRO A 581 42.08 4.78 -8.53
N THR A 582 42.85 3.78 -8.10
CA THR A 582 44.33 3.74 -8.19
C THR A 582 44.86 3.47 -9.60
N ASP A 583 44.02 3.02 -10.52
CA ASP A 583 44.42 2.68 -11.87
C ASP A 583 43.74 3.60 -12.90
N HIS A 584 44.59 4.33 -13.64
CA HIS A 584 44.41 4.88 -15.00
C HIS A 584 44.85 6.34 -15.20
N LEU A 585 45.38 6.56 -16.40
CA LEU A 585 46.35 7.58 -16.80
C LEU A 585 45.91 9.04 -16.60
N ALA A 586 46.85 9.82 -16.07
CA ALA A 586 46.84 11.26 -16.12
C ALA A 586 46.86 11.77 -17.57
N VAL A 587 45.84 12.54 -17.95
CA VAL A 587 45.98 13.53 -19.03
C VAL A 587 46.39 14.84 -18.37
N VAL A 588 47.64 15.24 -18.61
CA VAL A 588 48.22 16.51 -18.15
C VAL A 588 47.94 17.58 -19.20
N SER A 589 47.21 18.64 -18.82
CA SER A 589 47.47 20.08 -19.10
C SER A 589 46.28 20.86 -18.52
N CYS A 590 46.35 21.92 -17.70
CA CYS A 590 47.39 22.86 -17.32
C CYS A 590 47.11 23.29 -15.86
N GLY A 591 48.15 23.51 -15.05
CA GLY A 591 48.04 24.03 -13.68
C GLY A 591 48.18 22.93 -12.63
N GLU A 592 49.02 23.18 -11.63
CA GLU A 592 49.39 22.21 -10.58
C GLU A 592 48.15 21.65 -9.85
N PRO A 593 47.98 20.32 -9.75
CA PRO A 593 46.94 19.73 -8.92
C PRO A 593 47.39 19.76 -7.46
N SER A 594 47.07 20.85 -6.76
CA SER A 594 47.13 20.85 -5.30
C SER A 594 45.78 20.40 -4.72
N ARG A 595 45.83 19.33 -3.93
CA ARG A 595 44.79 18.80 -3.02
C ARG A 595 43.69 17.92 -3.61
N ARG A 596 43.30 16.95 -2.77
CA ARG A 596 42.40 15.83 -3.03
C ARG A 596 40.96 16.38 -3.07
N ASP A 597 40.34 16.35 -4.24
CA ASP A 597 38.92 16.69 -4.37
C ASP A 597 38.07 15.42 -4.26
N TYR A 598 37.12 15.44 -3.35
CA TYR A 598 36.10 14.41 -3.14
C TYR A 598 34.76 14.93 -3.67
N ALA A 599 33.94 14.02 -4.18
CA ALA A 599 32.58 14.35 -4.61
C ALA A 599 31.57 13.43 -3.94
N PHE A 600 30.49 14.03 -3.46
CA PHE A 600 29.42 13.33 -2.76
C PHE A 600 28.17 13.36 -3.64
N VAL A 601 27.68 12.16 -3.97
CA VAL A 601 26.50 11.96 -4.80
C VAL A 601 25.31 11.68 -3.88
N GLN A 602 24.29 12.51 -3.97
CA GLN A 602 23.02 12.34 -3.27
C GLN A 602 21.90 12.18 -4.30
N PRO A 603 21.13 11.08 -4.31
CA PRO A 603 19.93 10.97 -5.13
C PRO A 603 18.95 12.09 -4.77
N GLU A 604 18.42 12.78 -5.77
CA GLU A 604 17.44 13.87 -5.63
C GLU A 604 15.99 13.36 -5.72
N TYR A 605 15.79 12.04 -5.96
CA TYR A 605 14.50 11.43 -5.69
C TYR A 605 14.26 11.30 -4.18
N ILE A 606 13.25 12.08 -3.79
CA ILE A 606 12.54 12.13 -2.53
C ILE A 606 13.28 12.86 -1.41
N ASN A 607 12.65 13.93 -0.91
CA ASN A 607 12.88 14.48 0.42
C ASN A 607 13.27 13.33 1.39
N ARG A 608 14.55 13.23 1.75
CA ARG A 608 15.11 12.14 2.60
C ARG A 608 14.29 11.90 3.87
N ASP A 609 13.72 12.98 4.35
CA ASP A 609 12.86 13.08 5.51
C ASP A 609 11.46 12.45 5.30
N LYS A 610 10.86 12.62 4.11
CA LYS A 610 9.50 12.17 3.81
C LYS A 610 9.40 10.66 3.63
N LEU A 611 10.26 10.04 2.81
CA LEU A 611 10.24 8.57 2.64
C LEU A 611 10.88 7.80 3.80
N GLY A 612 11.87 8.37 4.46
CA GLY A 612 12.48 7.75 5.65
C GLY A 612 11.44 7.62 6.76
N PHE A 613 10.79 8.71 7.14
CA PHE A 613 9.76 8.68 8.17
C PHE A 613 8.53 7.86 7.73
N GLU A 614 8.10 7.98 6.48
CA GLU A 614 6.93 7.23 6.00
C GLU A 614 7.18 5.71 5.99
N ALA A 615 8.33 5.25 5.51
CA ALA A 615 8.66 3.83 5.53
C ALA A 615 8.98 3.33 6.95
N ASP A 616 9.76 4.10 7.72
CA ASP A 616 10.35 3.66 9.00
C ASP A 616 9.45 3.93 10.22
N VAL A 617 8.52 4.87 10.11
CA VAL A 617 7.54 5.21 11.17
C VAL A 617 6.12 4.97 10.69
N SER A 618 5.63 5.67 9.66
CA SER A 618 4.19 5.61 9.29
C SER A 618 3.74 4.19 8.90
N HIS A 619 4.55 3.46 8.14
CA HIS A 619 4.26 2.08 7.72
C HIS A 619 4.75 1.01 8.70
N ALA A 620 5.40 1.42 9.80
CA ALA A 620 5.96 0.49 10.78
C ALA A 620 4.85 -0.38 11.41
N PRO A 621 5.15 -1.63 11.77
CA PRO A 621 4.15 -2.56 12.30
C PRO A 621 3.38 -2.03 13.52
N ILE A 622 3.99 -1.18 14.36
CA ILE A 622 3.30 -0.57 15.51
C ILE A 622 2.14 0.32 15.08
N ASN A 623 2.33 1.15 14.04
CA ASN A 623 1.36 2.14 13.58
C ASN A 623 0.21 1.53 12.75
N ARG A 624 0.26 0.22 12.48
CA ARG A 624 -0.87 -0.53 11.92
C ARG A 624 -1.86 -0.98 12.97
N ARG A 625 -1.62 -0.80 14.27
CA ARG A 625 -2.54 -1.21 15.34
C ARG A 625 -3.51 -0.10 15.72
N ALA A 626 -4.78 -0.46 15.87
CA ALA A 626 -5.85 0.52 16.12
C ALA A 626 -5.66 1.34 17.41
N TRP A 627 -5.21 0.69 18.49
CA TRP A 627 -4.91 1.37 19.76
C TRP A 627 -3.75 2.36 19.65
N VAL A 628 -2.72 2.05 18.85
CA VAL A 628 -1.53 2.90 18.67
C VAL A 628 -1.88 4.24 18.01
N LEU A 629 -2.92 4.28 17.17
CA LEU A 629 -3.42 5.53 16.61
C LEU A 629 -3.82 6.51 17.72
N GLN A 630 -4.52 6.04 18.76
CA GLN A 630 -4.87 6.86 19.91
C GLN A 630 -3.62 7.34 20.67
N GLU A 631 -2.64 6.47 20.88
CA GLU A 631 -1.38 6.80 21.56
C GLU A 631 -0.64 7.93 20.82
N ARG A 632 -0.53 7.84 19.49
CA ARG A 632 0.10 8.86 18.64
C ARG A 632 -0.68 10.17 18.62
N CYS A 633 -2.00 10.12 18.43
CA CYS A 633 -2.85 11.31 18.29
C CYS A 633 -2.94 12.13 19.58
N LEU A 634 -2.85 11.48 20.74
CA LEU A 634 -2.92 12.12 22.05
C LEU A 634 -1.56 12.63 22.54
N SER A 635 -0.47 11.93 22.23
CA SER A 635 0.85 12.24 22.78
C SER A 635 1.33 13.64 22.38
N ARG A 636 1.66 14.47 23.37
CA ARG A 636 2.17 15.85 23.16
C ARG A 636 3.55 15.90 22.49
N ARG A 637 4.38 14.91 22.79
CA ARG A 637 5.77 14.75 22.31
C ARG A 637 6.02 13.26 22.10
N ILE A 638 6.63 12.89 20.99
CA ILE A 638 6.89 11.50 20.64
C ILE A 638 8.33 11.39 20.13
N ILE A 639 9.06 10.40 20.64
CA ILE A 639 10.28 9.90 19.99
C ILE A 639 9.96 8.53 19.42
N TYR A 640 10.22 8.37 18.13
CA TYR A 640 10.16 7.10 17.43
C TYR A 640 11.53 6.46 17.41
N LEU A 641 11.59 5.21 17.84
CA LEU A 641 12.76 4.34 17.73
C LEU A 641 12.55 3.50 16.46
N GLY A 642 13.01 4.04 15.33
CA GLY A 642 12.91 3.43 14.00
C GLY A 642 13.93 2.31 13.79
N SER A 643 13.81 1.62 12.64
CA SER A 643 14.73 0.57 12.22
C SER A 643 16.09 1.11 11.79
N ASP A 644 16.18 2.37 11.38
CA ASP A 644 17.43 2.98 10.90
C ASP A 644 17.87 4.18 11.76
N GLN A 645 16.92 5.01 12.19
CA GLN A 645 17.20 6.21 13.00
C GLN A 645 16.11 6.51 14.04
N ILE A 646 16.33 7.54 14.85
CA ILE A 646 15.35 8.07 15.79
C ILE A 646 14.66 9.31 15.20
N TYR A 647 13.35 9.45 15.43
CA TYR A 647 12.56 10.57 14.92
C TYR A 647 11.82 11.29 16.05
N TRP A 648 11.43 12.54 15.81
CA TRP A 648 10.72 13.39 16.77
C TRP A 648 9.44 13.98 16.19
N GLU A 649 8.34 13.91 16.93
CA GLU A 649 7.11 14.66 16.64
C GLU A 649 6.64 15.43 17.89
N CYS A 650 6.20 16.68 17.73
CA CYS A 650 5.52 17.48 18.79
C CYS A 650 4.49 18.46 18.20
N ASP A 651 3.55 18.99 19.01
CA ASP A 651 2.40 19.79 18.55
C ASP A 651 2.72 21.18 17.97
N GLY A 652 3.91 21.73 18.20
CA GLY A 652 4.23 23.12 17.81
C GLY A 652 4.80 23.29 16.41
N SER A 653 5.31 22.22 15.79
CA SER A 653 5.90 22.23 14.46
C SER A 653 5.15 21.24 13.58
N GLY A 654 4.55 21.71 12.48
CA GLY A 654 4.15 20.81 11.38
C GLY A 654 5.39 20.02 10.96
N ASN A 655 5.32 18.70 11.13
CA ASN A 655 6.38 17.69 10.95
C ASN A 655 7.77 18.11 11.44
N GLY A 656 8.24 17.42 12.49
CA GLY A 656 9.60 17.53 13.02
C GLY A 656 10.70 17.04 12.07
N HIS A 657 10.70 17.44 10.80
CA HIS A 657 11.87 17.40 9.93
C HIS A 657 12.70 18.66 10.16
N TYR A 658 13.29 18.74 11.36
CA TYR A 658 14.31 19.73 11.67
C TYR A 658 15.63 19.04 11.97
N GLY A 659 16.29 18.60 10.90
CA GLY A 659 17.74 18.65 10.80
C GLY A 659 18.21 20.11 10.74
N CYS A 660 18.22 20.79 11.89
CA CYS A 660 18.98 22.00 12.25
C CYS A 660 18.88 23.28 11.34
N GLY A 661 18.38 24.38 11.93
CA GLY A 661 18.81 25.78 11.70
C GLY A 661 18.97 26.31 10.27
N LEU A 662 18.14 27.31 9.93
CA LEU A 662 18.18 28.19 8.74
C LEU A 662 17.74 27.54 7.42
N VAL A 663 16.45 27.64 7.08
CA VAL A 663 15.89 28.57 6.07
C VAL A 663 14.39 28.70 6.37
N MET A 664 13.95 29.86 6.87
CA MET A 664 12.54 30.26 6.78
C MET A 664 12.27 30.81 5.37
N SER A 665 11.02 30.65 4.94
CA SER A 665 10.43 31.12 3.67
C SER A 665 10.80 30.27 2.46
N GLN A 666 9.88 29.38 2.04
CA GLN A 666 9.47 29.14 0.63
C GLN A 666 8.67 27.86 0.41
N VAL A 667 8.50 26.97 1.40
CA VAL A 667 7.68 25.75 1.23
C VAL A 667 6.35 25.89 1.99
N ALA A 668 5.48 26.76 1.47
CA ALA A 668 4.10 26.93 1.95
C ALA A 668 3.07 26.19 1.08
N ASN A 669 3.49 25.48 0.03
CA ASN A 669 2.58 24.82 -0.92
C ASN A 669 3.05 23.40 -1.25
N SER A 670 2.68 22.43 -0.41
CA SER A 670 2.42 21.07 -0.88
C SER A 670 1.57 20.36 0.16
N TYR A 671 0.37 19.97 -0.24
CA TYR A 671 -0.46 18.95 0.40
C TYR A 671 0.40 17.74 0.84
N TYR A 672 0.01 17.03 1.90
CA TYR A 672 0.48 15.72 2.40
C TYR A 672 1.16 15.66 3.79
N VAL A 673 0.37 15.03 4.69
CA VAL A 673 0.57 14.36 6.00
C VAL A 673 1.42 15.08 7.05
N GLY A 674 0.82 16.08 7.68
CA GLY A 674 1.27 16.64 8.95
C GLY A 674 0.99 15.70 10.15
N ARG A 675 1.64 15.99 11.30
CA ARG A 675 1.34 15.40 12.62
C ARG A 675 -0.18 15.33 12.88
N GLU A 676 -0.66 14.13 13.21
CA GLU A 676 -2.09 13.81 13.39
C GLU A 676 -2.59 14.06 14.82
N SER A 677 -2.08 15.10 15.46
CA SER A 677 -2.55 15.45 16.78
C SER A 677 -3.94 16.05 16.71
N ILE A 678 -4.86 15.53 17.53
CA ILE A 678 -6.23 16.08 17.69
C ILE A 678 -6.25 17.54 18.15
N TYR A 679 -5.11 18.11 18.52
CA TYR A 679 -4.94 19.49 18.96
C TYR A 679 -4.37 20.43 17.89
N ILE A 680 -4.10 19.94 16.67
CA ILE A 680 -3.53 20.73 15.57
C ILE A 680 -4.61 21.20 14.58
N HIS A 681 -5.56 20.32 14.27
CA HIS A 681 -6.66 20.60 13.35
C HIS A 681 -8.00 20.51 14.10
N HIS A 682 -8.83 21.55 13.98
CA HIS A 682 -10.16 21.60 14.61
C HIS A 682 -11.23 21.44 13.52
N GLY A 683 -12.08 20.40 13.61
CA GLY A 683 -13.23 20.21 12.71
C GLY A 683 -13.52 18.76 12.28
N SER A 684 -14.64 18.56 11.58
CA SER A 684 -15.12 17.26 11.05
C SER A 684 -14.15 16.60 10.04
N PHE A 685 -13.40 17.40 9.27
CA PHE A 685 -12.36 16.93 8.34
C PHE A 685 -11.27 16.09 9.03
N HIS A 686 -10.93 16.43 10.28
CA HIS A 686 -9.94 15.69 11.04
C HIS A 686 -10.48 14.32 11.49
N TRP A 687 -11.77 14.24 11.84
CA TRP A 687 -12.40 12.99 12.25
C TRP A 687 -12.49 11.97 11.12
N SER A 688 -12.92 12.38 9.93
CA SER A 688 -13.05 11.45 8.80
C SER A 688 -11.71 10.87 8.36
N THR A 689 -10.64 11.66 8.39
CA THR A 689 -9.25 11.21 8.16
C THR A 689 -8.81 10.21 9.23
N LEU A 690 -9.10 10.51 10.50
CA LEU A 690 -8.83 9.60 11.62
C LEU A 690 -9.59 8.27 11.48
N VAL A 691 -10.88 8.31 11.13
CA VAL A 691 -11.70 7.11 10.90
C VAL A 691 -11.15 6.28 9.75
N SER A 692 -10.73 6.92 8.65
CA SER A 692 -10.16 6.20 7.52
C SER A 692 -8.88 5.45 7.90
N ARG A 693 -7.96 6.11 8.61
CA ARG A 693 -6.73 5.46 9.13
C ARG A 693 -7.03 4.39 10.16
N TYR A 694 -7.95 4.68 11.08
CA TYR A 694 -8.37 3.75 12.12
C TYR A 694 -8.94 2.45 11.55
N THR A 695 -9.78 2.53 10.51
CA THR A 695 -10.36 1.34 9.87
C THR A 695 -9.37 0.55 9.02
N GLN A 696 -8.28 1.18 8.57
CA GLN A 696 -7.14 0.49 7.95
C GLN A 696 -6.26 -0.24 8.97
N CYS A 697 -6.36 0.07 10.27
CA CYS A 697 -5.58 -0.61 11.30
C CYS A 697 -6.03 -2.07 11.52
N GLU A 698 -5.06 -2.95 11.77
CA GLU A 698 -5.26 -4.32 12.19
C GLU A 698 -5.82 -4.37 13.63
N LEU A 699 -6.94 -5.09 13.80
CA LEU A 699 -7.59 -5.32 15.09
C LEU A 699 -7.45 -6.80 15.46
N THR A 700 -6.82 -7.08 16.60
CA THR A 700 -6.73 -8.45 17.14
C THR A 700 -8.08 -8.95 17.64
N PHE A 701 -8.88 -8.06 18.22
CA PHE A 701 -10.25 -8.36 18.65
C PHE A 701 -11.21 -7.28 18.12
N GLU A 702 -12.18 -7.70 17.30
CA GLU A 702 -13.14 -6.81 16.67
C GLU A 702 -14.01 -6.04 17.69
N LYS A 703 -14.28 -6.65 18.85
CA LYS A 703 -15.03 -6.03 19.95
C LYS A 703 -14.38 -4.73 20.49
N ASP A 704 -13.08 -4.57 20.32
CA ASP A 704 -12.35 -3.39 20.79
C ASP A 704 -12.46 -2.22 19.81
N ARG A 705 -13.06 -2.43 18.63
CA ARG A 705 -13.19 -1.41 17.57
C ARG A 705 -13.88 -0.14 18.05
N PHE A 706 -14.91 -0.30 18.88
CA PHE A 706 -15.65 0.86 19.37
C PHE A 706 -14.92 1.55 20.53
N VAL A 707 -14.35 0.77 21.45
CA VAL A 707 -13.66 1.28 22.63
C VAL A 707 -12.38 2.02 22.28
N ALA A 708 -11.60 1.50 21.31
CA ALA A 708 -10.29 2.03 20.96
C ALA A 708 -10.32 3.41 20.26
N ILE A 709 -11.45 3.81 19.67
CA ILE A 709 -11.61 5.16 19.10
C ILE A 709 -12.40 6.09 20.04
N GLY A 710 -13.19 5.53 20.97
CA GLY A 710 -14.07 6.28 21.87
C GLY A 710 -13.32 7.33 22.71
N GLY A 711 -12.07 7.06 23.08
CA GLY A 711 -11.22 8.02 23.79
C GLY A 711 -10.89 9.28 22.97
N LEU A 712 -10.57 9.11 21.67
CA LEU A 712 -10.35 10.23 20.75
C LEU A 712 -11.63 11.01 20.50
N ALA A 713 -12.75 10.31 20.30
CA ALA A 713 -14.06 10.94 20.14
C ALA A 713 -14.44 11.78 21.38
N LYS A 714 -14.19 11.29 22.60
CA LYS A 714 -14.51 12.03 23.83
C LYS A 714 -13.73 13.33 23.94
N GLU A 715 -12.44 13.32 23.58
CA GLU A 715 -11.60 14.52 23.64
C GLU A 715 -11.92 15.51 22.52
N LEU A 716 -12.24 15.03 21.32
CA LEU A 716 -12.75 15.87 20.25
C LEU A 716 -14.10 16.50 20.61
N ALA A 717 -15.02 15.74 21.21
CA ALA A 717 -16.29 16.27 21.71
C ALA A 717 -16.07 17.37 22.75
N ARG A 718 -15.13 17.17 23.68
CA ARG A 718 -14.78 18.15 24.73
C ARG A 718 -14.21 19.45 24.16
N SER A 719 -13.37 19.35 23.13
CA SER A 719 -12.68 20.51 22.54
C SER A 719 -13.52 21.26 21.51
N THR A 720 -14.37 20.57 20.75
CA THR A 720 -15.23 21.15 19.71
C THR A 720 -16.62 21.51 20.21
N GLY A 721 -17.09 20.87 21.29
CA GLY A 721 -18.48 20.92 21.75
C GLY A 721 -19.43 20.04 20.94
N TYR A 722 -18.92 19.22 20.00
CA TYR A 722 -19.74 18.39 19.12
C TYR A 722 -20.35 17.19 19.84
N THR A 723 -21.51 16.75 19.35
CA THR A 723 -22.29 15.65 19.90
C THR A 723 -21.96 14.36 19.16
N TYR A 724 -21.18 13.50 19.80
CA TYR A 724 -20.84 12.18 19.26
C TYR A 724 -21.96 11.16 19.47
N VAL A 725 -22.27 10.39 18.44
CA VAL A 725 -23.16 9.23 18.52
C VAL A 725 -22.63 8.11 17.62
N ALA A 726 -22.25 6.97 18.22
CA ALA A 726 -21.96 5.74 17.50
C ALA A 726 -21.11 5.90 16.22
N GLY A 727 -19.99 6.62 16.28
CA GLY A 727 -19.06 6.79 15.15
C GLY A 727 -19.16 8.11 14.39
N ILE A 728 -20.24 8.89 14.59
CA ILE A 728 -20.48 10.14 13.84
C ILE A 728 -20.65 11.34 14.78
N TRP A 729 -20.43 12.54 14.24
CA TRP A 729 -20.85 13.80 14.87
C TRP A 729 -22.23 14.20 14.37
N LEU A 730 -23.13 14.60 15.27
CA LEU A 730 -24.47 15.05 14.86
C LEU A 730 -24.42 16.37 14.08
N GLU A 731 -23.42 17.20 14.34
CA GLU A 731 -23.18 18.49 13.66
C GLU A 731 -22.74 18.31 12.21
N SER A 732 -22.16 17.16 11.85
CA SER A 732 -21.77 16.78 10.49
C SER A 732 -22.38 15.44 10.07
N TRP A 733 -23.57 15.12 10.58
CA TRP A 733 -24.15 13.78 10.47
C TRP A 733 -24.25 13.31 9.02
N MET A 734 -24.60 14.19 8.07
CA MET A 734 -24.76 13.85 6.66
C MET A 734 -23.45 13.36 6.03
N THR A 735 -22.35 14.08 6.26
CA THR A 735 -21.03 13.69 5.74
C THR A 735 -20.53 12.44 6.43
N ASP A 736 -20.79 12.31 7.73
CA ASP A 736 -20.31 11.19 8.53
C ASP A 736 -21.07 9.88 8.27
N VAL A 737 -22.33 9.93 7.80
CA VAL A 737 -23.06 8.75 7.29
C VAL A 737 -22.80 8.45 5.81
N TYR A 738 -22.15 9.36 5.08
CA TYR A 738 -21.79 9.21 3.66
C TYR A 738 -20.40 8.60 3.45
N TRP A 739 -19.99 7.66 4.31
CA TRP A 739 -18.71 6.94 4.16
C TRP A 739 -18.75 5.91 3.03
N GLN A 740 -17.64 5.68 2.34
CA GLN A 740 -17.57 4.67 1.26
C GLN A 740 -16.57 3.55 1.60
N PRO A 741 -16.88 2.28 1.28
CA PRO A 741 -15.94 1.18 1.44
C PRO A 741 -14.81 1.25 0.40
N THR A 742 -13.56 1.02 0.83
CA THR A 742 -12.37 1.00 -0.06
C THR A 742 -11.90 -0.41 -0.37
N MET A 743 -11.73 -1.25 0.64
CA MET A 743 -11.32 -2.65 0.49
C MET A 743 -12.10 -3.52 1.49
N ALA A 744 -12.73 -4.60 1.01
CA ALA A 744 -13.23 -5.65 1.89
C ALA A 744 -12.02 -6.42 2.44
N ARG A 745 -11.96 -6.64 3.77
CA ARG A 745 -10.92 -7.51 4.35
C ARG A 745 -11.10 -8.94 3.83
N ASN A 746 -10.03 -9.55 3.33
CA ASN A 746 -10.02 -10.91 2.79
C ASN A 746 -10.74 -11.92 3.71
N SER A 747 -11.81 -12.52 3.18
CA SER A 747 -12.67 -13.53 3.82
C SER A 747 -11.93 -14.80 4.26
N SER A 748 -10.70 -15.02 3.77
CA SER A 748 -9.82 -16.13 4.14
C SER A 748 -9.26 -16.04 5.58
N SER A 749 -9.55 -14.95 6.31
CA SER A 749 -9.14 -14.74 7.72
C SER A 749 -10.28 -14.92 8.73
N ILE A 750 -11.52 -15.19 8.29
CA ILE A 750 -12.69 -15.32 9.18
C ILE A 750 -12.76 -16.74 9.78
N HIS A 751 -11.68 -17.13 10.44
CA HIS A 751 -11.70 -18.09 11.54
C HIS A 751 -11.30 -17.40 12.85
N LEU A 752 -11.71 -16.13 13.02
CA LEU A 752 -11.85 -15.58 14.36
C LEU A 752 -13.00 -16.33 15.03
N GLN A 753 -12.64 -17.21 15.95
CA GLN A 753 -13.54 -17.82 16.92
C GLN A 753 -14.52 -16.76 17.41
N MET A 754 -15.81 -16.90 17.07
CA MET A 754 -16.91 -16.21 17.75
C MET A 754 -17.11 -16.95 19.09
N PRO A 755 -16.68 -16.41 20.25
CA PRO A 755 -16.89 -17.08 21.51
C PRO A 755 -18.19 -16.56 22.13
N GLY A 756 -19.23 -17.39 22.14
CA GLY A 756 -20.26 -17.50 23.19
C GLY A 756 -21.09 -16.26 23.61
N PRO A 757 -22.29 -16.47 24.19
CA PRO A 757 -23.22 -15.39 24.48
C PRO A 757 -22.90 -14.73 25.82
N ARG A 758 -22.51 -13.45 25.80
CA ARG A 758 -22.78 -12.45 26.87
C ARG A 758 -22.50 -11.04 26.33
N HIS A 759 -23.58 -10.27 26.16
CA HIS A 759 -23.70 -8.86 25.74
C HIS A 759 -23.34 -8.54 24.28
N LYS A 760 -24.33 -8.67 23.37
CA LYS A 760 -24.23 -8.30 21.94
C LYS A 760 -24.33 -6.78 21.77
N PHE A 761 -23.20 -6.10 21.63
CA PHE A 761 -23.15 -4.80 20.95
C PHE A 761 -23.43 -5.01 19.46
N THR A 762 -24.40 -4.28 18.89
CA THR A 762 -24.65 -4.27 17.44
C THR A 762 -24.57 -2.81 16.99
N ALA A 763 -23.54 -2.46 16.22
CA ALA A 763 -23.39 -1.12 15.69
C ALA A 763 -24.53 -0.84 14.68
N PRO A 764 -25.03 0.40 14.61
CA PRO A 764 -26.11 0.74 13.68
C PRO A 764 -25.60 0.77 12.24
N THR A 765 -26.46 0.45 11.27
CA THR A 765 -26.02 0.26 9.87
C THR A 765 -25.54 1.54 9.19
N TRP A 766 -25.97 2.69 9.72
CA TRP A 766 -25.53 4.00 9.27
C TRP A 766 -24.13 4.37 9.75
N SER A 767 -23.63 3.70 10.80
CA SER A 767 -22.29 3.90 11.31
C SER A 767 -21.28 3.06 10.54
N TRP A 768 -20.12 3.64 10.27
CA TRP A 768 -18.98 2.90 9.73
C TRP A 768 -18.48 1.80 10.69
N LEU A 769 -18.82 1.85 11.98
CA LEU A 769 -18.48 0.83 12.97
C LEU A 769 -19.03 -0.56 12.63
N ASP A 770 -20.13 -0.61 11.87
CA ASP A 770 -20.81 -1.84 11.45
C ASP A 770 -20.16 -2.48 10.20
N TYR A 771 -19.24 -1.79 9.52
CA TYR A 771 -18.54 -2.33 8.36
C TYR A 771 -17.21 -2.99 8.76
N PRO A 772 -16.97 -4.28 8.43
CA PRO A 772 -15.76 -5.02 8.84
C PRO A 772 -14.49 -4.66 8.05
N GLY A 773 -14.55 -3.73 7.09
CA GLY A 773 -13.44 -3.33 6.23
C GLY A 773 -12.97 -1.88 6.42
N SER A 774 -12.12 -1.40 5.51
CA SER A 774 -11.67 -0.01 5.52
C SER A 774 -12.73 0.90 4.91
N VAL A 775 -12.91 2.08 5.52
CA VAL A 775 -13.79 3.13 4.99
C VAL A 775 -12.97 4.38 4.67
N HIS A 776 -13.51 5.21 3.79
CA HIS A 776 -12.98 6.54 3.55
C HIS A 776 -14.12 7.55 3.43
N PRO A 777 -13.88 8.83 3.75
CA PRO A 777 -14.77 9.90 3.32
C PRO A 777 -14.66 10.13 1.82
N ASP A 778 -15.72 10.59 1.18
CA ASP A 778 -15.69 10.98 -0.24
C ASP A 778 -14.73 12.16 -0.43
N SER A 779 -13.64 11.94 -1.17
CA SER A 779 -12.47 12.83 -1.24
C SER A 779 -12.72 14.16 -1.94
N GLU A 780 -13.79 14.30 -2.73
CA GLU A 780 -14.05 15.52 -3.53
C GLU A 780 -14.99 16.52 -2.83
N SER A 781 -15.74 16.09 -1.82
CA SER A 781 -16.71 16.93 -1.09
C SER A 781 -16.13 17.67 0.13
N LEU A 782 -14.87 17.38 0.48
CA LEU A 782 -14.30 17.71 1.80
C LEU A 782 -13.70 19.10 1.93
N PHE A 783 -13.67 19.91 0.86
CA PHE A 783 -12.97 21.20 0.88
C PHE A 783 -13.83 22.37 1.40
N ASP A 784 -15.17 22.30 1.39
CA ASP A 784 -15.99 23.51 1.60
C ASP A 784 -17.30 23.35 2.40
N LEU A 785 -17.55 22.25 3.12
CA LEU A 785 -18.64 22.24 4.11
C LEU A 785 -18.15 22.83 5.45
N PRO A 786 -18.56 24.05 5.84
CA PRO A 786 -18.14 24.62 7.11
C PRO A 786 -18.70 23.77 8.25
N GLY A 787 -17.79 23.11 8.97
CA GLY A 787 -18.09 22.45 10.23
C GLY A 787 -18.76 23.45 11.18
N ALA A 788 -19.89 23.00 11.75
CA ALA A 788 -20.86 23.77 12.53
C ALA A 788 -22.03 24.36 11.74
N VAL A 789 -22.90 23.51 11.19
CA VAL A 789 -24.34 23.80 11.25
C VAL A 789 -24.86 23.30 12.60
N SER A 790 -24.44 23.98 13.65
CA SER A 790 -25.34 24.16 14.78
C SER A 790 -26.50 24.97 14.21
N ILE A 791 -27.71 24.44 14.30
CA ILE A 791 -28.94 25.16 13.98
C ILE A 791 -29.13 26.21 15.07
N GLN A 792 -28.27 27.23 15.04
CA GLN A 792 -28.50 28.51 15.65
C GLN A 792 -29.28 29.31 14.63
N GLU A 793 -30.42 29.83 15.09
CA GLU A 793 -31.33 30.68 14.33
C GLU A 793 -30.53 31.74 13.55
N GLY A 794 -30.58 31.67 12.20
CA GLY A 794 -30.23 32.81 11.34
C GLY A 794 -29.09 32.67 10.33
N TYR A 795 -28.50 31.50 10.09
CA TYR A 795 -27.48 31.33 9.04
C TYR A 795 -27.76 30.16 8.09
N ASN A 796 -28.72 30.35 7.18
CA ASN A 796 -28.95 29.49 6.01
C ASN A 796 -28.49 30.27 4.76
N GLN A 797 -27.19 30.27 4.44
CA GLN A 797 -26.69 30.72 3.13
C GLN A 797 -25.18 30.42 3.00
N PHE A 798 -24.86 29.26 2.41
CA PHE A 798 -23.63 29.12 1.63
C PHE A 798 -24.09 28.93 0.19
N ASP A 799 -23.64 29.76 -0.74
CA ASP A 799 -24.14 29.77 -2.13
C ASP A 799 -23.91 28.42 -2.87
N ASP A 800 -23.05 27.56 -2.33
CA ASP A 800 -22.59 26.32 -2.98
C ASP A 800 -23.25 25.02 -2.49
N TYR A 801 -23.97 25.00 -1.36
CA TYR A 801 -24.59 23.75 -0.82
C TYR A 801 -26.04 23.92 -0.40
N ARG A 802 -26.87 22.88 -0.61
CA ARG A 802 -28.29 22.85 -0.21
C ARG A 802 -28.67 21.52 0.41
N LEU A 803 -29.21 21.55 1.62
CA LEU A 803 -29.63 20.35 2.36
C LEU A 803 -30.98 19.82 1.85
N LEU A 804 -31.10 18.51 1.71
CA LEU A 804 -32.31 17.81 1.22
C LEU A 804 -32.95 16.88 2.25
N ALA A 805 -32.31 16.72 3.41
CA ALA A 805 -32.80 15.94 4.54
C ALA A 805 -32.61 16.70 5.85
N LEU A 806 -33.42 16.39 6.85
CA LEU A 806 -33.36 17.02 8.17
C LEU A 806 -33.30 15.94 9.25
N LEU A 807 -32.26 16.00 10.09
CA LEU A 807 -32.21 15.18 11.31
C LEU A 807 -33.18 15.77 12.36
N VAL A 808 -34.23 15.01 12.67
CA VAL A 808 -35.30 15.40 13.60
C VAL A 808 -34.88 15.09 15.02
N GLU A 809 -34.47 13.85 15.28
CA GLU A 809 -34.04 13.41 16.60
C GLU A 809 -33.06 12.24 16.52
N THR A 810 -32.40 11.95 17.63
CA THR A 810 -31.51 10.79 17.79
C THR A 810 -31.90 10.03 19.05
N ILE A 811 -32.15 8.73 18.90
CA ILE A 811 -32.57 7.84 20.01
C ILE A 811 -31.41 6.92 20.36
N ILE A 812 -31.07 6.82 21.64
CA ILE A 812 -30.10 5.87 22.18
C ILE A 812 -30.76 5.07 23.28
N ASP A 813 -30.67 3.74 23.18
CA ASP A 813 -31.30 2.80 24.10
C ASP A 813 -30.24 1.91 24.78
N PRO A 814 -30.25 1.74 26.11
CA PRO A 814 -31.06 2.50 27.07
C PRO A 814 -30.65 3.98 27.17
N PRO A 815 -31.59 4.87 27.56
CA PRO A 815 -31.28 6.27 27.78
C PRO A 815 -30.26 6.44 28.91
N GLY A 816 -29.26 7.30 28.70
CA GLY A 816 -28.19 7.57 29.67
C GLY A 816 -26.94 6.70 29.53
N CYS A 817 -26.88 5.78 28.55
CA CYS A 817 -25.68 5.02 28.24
C CYS A 817 -24.55 5.90 27.66
N ASP A 818 -23.30 5.42 27.81
CA ASP A 818 -22.13 6.11 27.29
C ASP A 818 -22.09 6.03 25.75
N ARG A 819 -22.49 7.11 25.10
CA ARG A 819 -22.57 7.24 23.63
C ARG A 819 -21.24 6.99 22.91
N PHE A 820 -20.11 7.01 23.64
CA PHE A 820 -18.77 6.80 23.11
C PHE A 820 -18.34 5.33 23.12
N VAL A 821 -18.88 4.50 24.03
CA VAL A 821 -18.37 3.13 24.25
C VAL A 821 -19.42 2.06 24.55
N SER A 822 -20.67 2.42 24.91
CA SER A 822 -21.72 1.44 25.22
C SER A 822 -23.13 1.95 24.88
N PHE A 823 -23.86 1.20 24.05
CA PHE A 823 -25.30 1.35 23.83
C PHE A 823 -25.84 0.02 23.27
N TYR A 824 -27.14 -0.23 23.42
CA TYR A 824 -27.80 -1.38 22.81
C TYR A 824 -28.28 -1.07 21.40
N ARG A 825 -28.83 0.14 21.22
CA ARG A 825 -29.39 0.59 19.95
C ARG A 825 -29.21 2.10 19.77
N ALA A 826 -28.92 2.54 18.55
CA ALA A 826 -28.83 3.94 18.18
C ALA A 826 -29.60 4.20 16.87
N ILE A 827 -30.52 5.16 16.86
CA ILE A 827 -31.42 5.45 15.74
C ILE A 827 -31.34 6.92 15.38
N LEU A 828 -31.21 7.24 14.08
CA LEU A 828 -31.36 8.59 13.55
C LEU A 828 -32.76 8.72 12.94
N ARG A 829 -33.60 9.62 13.47
CA ARG A 829 -34.87 9.97 12.82
C ARG A 829 -34.64 11.09 11.82
N ILE A 830 -34.82 10.78 10.54
CA ILE A 830 -34.52 11.68 9.43
C ILE A 830 -35.82 11.98 8.69
N ARG A 831 -36.12 13.26 8.53
CA ARG A 831 -37.16 13.78 7.65
C ARG A 831 -36.55 13.98 6.26
N CYS A 832 -37.02 13.24 5.26
CA CYS A 832 -36.39 13.20 3.94
C CYS A 832 -37.36 12.74 2.83
N LEU A 833 -36.90 12.91 1.59
CA LEU A 833 -37.55 12.39 0.40
C LEU A 833 -37.11 10.93 0.20
N MET A 834 -38.08 10.03 0.13
CA MET A 834 -37.83 8.60 -0.07
C MET A 834 -38.21 8.22 -1.49
N ILE A 835 -37.21 8.05 -2.35
CA ILE A 835 -37.38 7.76 -3.79
C ILE A 835 -37.25 6.24 -4.00
N PRO A 836 -38.30 5.50 -4.42
CA PRO A 836 -38.19 4.06 -4.68
C PRO A 836 -37.13 3.73 -5.74
N LEU A 837 -36.30 2.73 -5.43
CA LEU A 837 -35.25 2.21 -6.29
C LEU A 837 -35.60 0.79 -6.74
N ASP A 838 -35.63 0.58 -8.06
CA ASP A 838 -35.93 -0.70 -8.70
C ASP A 838 -34.63 -1.39 -9.13
N LEU A 839 -34.38 -2.58 -8.58
CA LEU A 839 -33.15 -3.34 -8.80
C LEU A 839 -33.40 -4.64 -9.60
N ASP A 840 -34.59 -4.82 -10.18
CA ASP A 840 -35.01 -6.08 -10.82
C ASP A 840 -34.06 -6.58 -11.93
N THR A 841 -33.27 -5.69 -12.51
CA THR A 841 -32.30 -5.96 -13.59
C THR A 841 -30.89 -6.31 -13.12
N ILE A 842 -30.58 -6.22 -11.81
CA ILE A 842 -29.21 -6.40 -11.28
C ILE A 842 -28.91 -7.87 -10.94
N TRP A 843 -29.92 -8.71 -10.75
CA TRP A 843 -29.76 -10.07 -10.22
C TRP A 843 -29.07 -11.07 -11.15
N ASP A 844 -28.93 -10.74 -12.44
CA ASP A 844 -28.20 -11.54 -13.44
C ASP A 844 -26.74 -11.10 -13.64
N LEU A 845 -26.26 -10.09 -12.89
CA LEU A 845 -24.94 -9.49 -13.10
C LEU A 845 -23.93 -10.01 -12.05
N SER A 846 -22.90 -10.73 -12.53
CA SER A 846 -21.76 -11.16 -11.72
C SER A 846 -20.81 -9.98 -11.44
N PHE A 847 -21.09 -9.19 -10.39
CA PHE A 847 -20.22 -8.10 -9.97
C PHE A 847 -19.24 -8.54 -8.89
N ASP A 848 -17.94 -8.41 -9.18
CA ASP A 848 -16.83 -8.72 -8.26
C ASP A 848 -16.33 -7.48 -7.49
N ARG A 849 -17.11 -6.38 -7.46
CA ARG A 849 -16.75 -5.13 -6.77
C ARG A 849 -17.98 -4.46 -6.14
N ASN A 850 -17.77 -3.67 -5.06
CA ASN A 850 -18.80 -2.89 -4.34
C ASN A 850 -19.44 -1.75 -5.17
N TYR A 851 -19.31 -1.76 -6.50
CA TYR A 851 -19.70 -0.67 -7.37
C TYR A 851 -20.75 -1.15 -8.37
N VAL A 852 -21.85 -0.41 -8.48
CA VAL A 852 -22.93 -0.67 -9.44
C VAL A 852 -23.18 0.62 -10.22
N PRO A 853 -22.93 0.64 -11.54
CA PRO A 853 -23.34 1.77 -12.37
C PRO A 853 -24.87 1.80 -12.48
N LEU A 854 -25.44 2.99 -12.42
CA LEU A 854 -26.88 3.23 -12.54
C LEU A 854 -27.16 4.16 -13.73
N ARG A 855 -28.33 4.01 -14.35
CA ARG A 855 -28.84 4.94 -15.37
C ARG A 855 -30.33 5.18 -15.15
N ILE A 856 -30.77 6.43 -15.29
CA ILE A 856 -32.20 6.75 -15.34
C ILE A 856 -32.72 6.43 -16.75
N SER A 857 -33.52 5.37 -16.90
CA SER A 857 -33.98 4.94 -18.22
C SER A 857 -35.28 5.61 -18.69
N ARG A 858 -35.46 5.67 -20.01
CA ARG A 858 -36.68 6.14 -20.70
C ARG A 858 -37.54 4.94 -21.01
N GLY A 859 -38.80 4.91 -20.55
CA GLY A 859 -39.71 3.81 -20.80
C GLY A 859 -40.02 3.61 -22.30
N ASP A 860 -40.23 2.37 -22.68
CA ASP A 860 -40.36 1.93 -24.07
C ASP A 860 -41.74 2.25 -24.69
N GLN A 861 -41.70 2.60 -25.98
CA GLN A 861 -42.79 2.71 -26.97
C GLN A 861 -43.63 3.99 -27.12
N SER A 862 -43.37 5.06 -26.36
CA SER A 862 -44.02 6.37 -26.60
C SER A 862 -43.10 7.58 -26.54
N GLY A 863 -41.82 7.39 -26.19
CA GLY A 863 -40.92 8.50 -25.87
C GLY A 863 -41.27 9.22 -24.57
N SER A 864 -42.20 8.69 -23.76
CA SER A 864 -42.39 9.15 -22.38
C SER A 864 -41.40 8.45 -21.46
N PHE A 865 -40.63 9.23 -20.72
CA PHE A 865 -39.85 8.72 -19.60
C PHE A 865 -40.77 7.97 -18.61
N ASP A 866 -40.34 6.78 -18.16
CA ASP A 866 -41.02 6.08 -17.07
C ASP A 866 -40.42 6.60 -15.76
N TRP A 867 -41.04 7.65 -15.24
CA TRP A 867 -40.59 8.32 -14.03
C TRP A 867 -41.06 7.62 -12.75
N GLU A 868 -41.69 6.43 -12.78
CA GLU A 868 -42.30 5.86 -11.56
C GLU A 868 -41.29 5.37 -10.51
N LYS A 869 -40.07 4.98 -10.93
CA LYS A 869 -38.96 4.51 -10.07
C LYS A 869 -37.60 4.75 -10.74
N LEU A 870 -36.51 4.81 -9.97
CA LEU A 870 -35.14 4.73 -10.52
C LEU A 870 -34.84 3.28 -10.93
N ARG A 871 -34.49 3.03 -12.19
CA ARG A 871 -34.12 1.69 -12.70
C ARG A 871 -32.61 1.54 -12.82
N VAL A 872 -32.14 0.30 -12.94
CA VAL A 872 -30.73 -0.03 -13.22
C VAL A 872 -30.63 -0.70 -14.59
N GLU A 873 -29.64 -0.35 -15.41
CA GLU A 873 -29.43 -0.97 -16.72
C GLU A 873 -27.95 -1.27 -16.92
N SER A 874 -27.64 -2.39 -17.60
CA SER A 874 -26.27 -2.78 -17.95
C SER A 874 -25.71 -1.85 -19.02
N LEU A 875 -24.51 -1.32 -18.81
CA LEU A 875 -23.85 -0.39 -19.74
C LEU A 875 -23.04 -1.17 -20.79
N GLU A 876 -23.56 -1.27 -22.01
CA GLU A 876 -22.71 -1.58 -23.18
C GLU A 876 -22.33 -0.33 -24.01
N ASP A 877 -22.95 0.86 -23.85
CA ASP A 877 -22.73 1.93 -24.86
C ASP A 877 -22.66 3.43 -24.44
N HIS A 878 -22.88 3.90 -23.19
CA HIS A 878 -22.87 5.37 -22.91
C HIS A 878 -22.39 5.82 -21.49
N PRO A 879 -21.61 6.93 -21.33
CA PRO A 879 -20.91 7.30 -20.09
C PRO A 879 -21.66 8.30 -19.15
N GLU A 880 -22.98 8.18 -18.97
CA GLU A 880 -23.74 9.08 -18.07
C GLU A 880 -23.91 8.43 -16.68
N GLU A 881 -22.86 8.50 -15.84
CA GLU A 881 -22.63 7.58 -14.72
C GLU A 881 -23.23 8.00 -13.35
N LEU A 882 -24.45 7.58 -12.98
CA LEU A 882 -24.78 7.50 -11.55
C LEU A 882 -23.94 6.36 -10.93
N ARG A 883 -23.16 6.64 -9.88
CA ARG A 883 -22.31 5.63 -9.24
C ARG A 883 -22.91 5.20 -7.90
N MET A 884 -23.37 3.95 -7.80
CA MET A 884 -23.80 3.35 -6.54
C MET A 884 -22.64 2.56 -5.90
N VAL A 885 -22.29 2.92 -4.68
CA VAL A 885 -21.26 2.24 -3.88
C VAL A 885 -21.94 1.50 -2.72
N LEU A 886 -21.86 0.17 -2.73
CA LEU A 886 -22.52 -0.71 -1.77
C LEU A 886 -21.63 -0.99 -0.57
N SER A 887 -22.16 -0.76 0.64
CA SER A 887 -21.55 -1.21 1.90
C SER A 887 -22.07 -2.58 2.37
N ARG A 888 -23.12 -3.11 1.72
CA ARG A 888 -23.71 -4.41 2.00
C ARG A 888 -24.17 -5.12 0.72
N PRO A 889 -24.21 -6.46 0.70
CA PRO A 889 -24.90 -7.19 -0.35
C PRO A 889 -26.38 -6.82 -0.43
N LEU A 890 -26.92 -6.80 -1.64
CA LEU A 890 -28.33 -6.58 -1.92
C LEU A 890 -29.11 -7.92 -1.86
N ASP A 891 -30.39 -7.86 -1.51
CA ASP A 891 -31.33 -8.98 -1.45
C ASP A 891 -32.54 -8.71 -2.35
N ALA A 892 -32.83 -9.64 -3.26
CA ALA A 892 -33.91 -9.55 -4.24
C ALA A 892 -35.30 -9.46 -3.63
N SER A 893 -35.48 -9.94 -2.39
CA SER A 893 -36.78 -9.89 -1.71
C SER A 893 -37.09 -8.56 -1.01
N SER A 894 -36.11 -7.64 -0.99
CA SER A 894 -36.16 -6.42 -0.20
C SER A 894 -36.50 -5.19 -1.04
N ARG A 895 -37.08 -4.16 -0.41
CA ARG A 895 -37.37 -2.87 -1.05
C ARG A 895 -36.29 -1.85 -0.71
N TYR A 896 -35.85 -1.13 -1.73
CA TYR A 896 -34.78 -0.14 -1.63
C TYR A 896 -35.28 1.25 -1.99
N HIS A 897 -34.68 2.25 -1.37
CA HIS A 897 -34.98 3.65 -1.60
C HIS A 897 -33.69 4.46 -1.67
N VAL A 898 -33.72 5.52 -2.48
CA VAL A 898 -32.72 6.58 -2.51
C VAL A 898 -33.19 7.69 -1.58
N LEU A 899 -32.30 8.11 -0.69
CA LEU A 899 -32.51 9.19 0.27
C LEU A 899 -31.51 10.30 -0.05
N PRO A 900 -31.94 11.39 -0.71
CA PRO A 900 -31.07 12.54 -0.99
C PRO A 900 -30.68 13.28 0.29
N LEU A 901 -29.38 13.52 0.48
CA LEU A 901 -28.86 14.24 1.66
C LEU A 901 -28.60 15.72 1.37
N TRP A 902 -27.83 16.03 0.33
CA TRP A 902 -27.52 17.40 -0.07
C TRP A 902 -27.21 17.53 -1.58
N LEU A 903 -27.24 18.78 -2.05
CA LEU A 903 -26.80 19.24 -3.36
C LEU A 903 -25.56 20.13 -3.21
N GLN A 904 -24.65 20.05 -4.18
CA GLN A 904 -23.46 20.89 -4.28
C GLN A 904 -23.36 21.54 -5.66
N ASN A 905 -23.08 22.84 -5.70
CA ASN A 905 -22.74 23.60 -6.91
C ASN A 905 -21.21 23.56 -7.14
N ILE A 906 -20.78 23.31 -8.38
CA ILE A 906 -19.36 23.09 -8.72
C ILE A 906 -18.80 24.26 -9.55
N SER A 907 -19.65 25.14 -10.08
CA SER A 907 -19.21 26.26 -10.89
C SER A 907 -19.01 27.55 -10.06
N ASN A 908 -17.76 27.99 -9.93
CA ASN A 908 -17.33 29.21 -9.21
C ASN A 908 -17.64 30.53 -9.95
N VAL A 909 -18.60 30.52 -10.89
CA VAL A 909 -18.91 31.66 -11.77
C VAL A 909 -20.21 32.31 -11.31
N ALA A 910 -20.08 33.45 -10.64
CA ALA A 910 -21.16 34.21 -10.02
C ALA A 910 -22.29 34.70 -10.97
N GLU A 911 -22.26 34.36 -12.26
CA GLU A 911 -23.23 34.85 -13.25
C GLU A 911 -23.72 33.79 -14.26
N SER A 912 -23.43 32.50 -14.08
CA SER A 912 -23.97 31.43 -14.96
C SER A 912 -24.76 30.39 -14.18
N PHE A 913 -26.01 30.20 -14.62
CA PHE A 913 -27.03 29.27 -14.14
C PHE A 913 -26.50 27.90 -13.69
N PHE A 914 -27.09 27.32 -12.63
CA PHE A 914 -26.79 26.03 -11.96
C PHE A 914 -26.83 24.81 -12.91
N GLN A 915 -25.93 24.75 -13.90
CA GLN A 915 -25.77 23.65 -14.84
C GLN A 915 -24.84 22.54 -14.31
N ASP A 916 -24.01 22.85 -13.30
CA ASP A 916 -23.00 21.94 -12.73
C ASP A 916 -23.31 21.58 -11.27
N VAL A 917 -24.42 20.86 -11.04
CA VAL A 917 -24.89 20.43 -9.71
C VAL A 917 -24.72 18.93 -9.51
N GLU A 918 -24.14 18.55 -8.37
CA GLU A 918 -24.09 17.17 -7.89
C GLU A 918 -25.07 16.91 -6.74
N VAL A 919 -25.67 15.72 -6.72
CA VAL A 919 -26.47 15.21 -5.59
C VAL A 919 -25.77 14.06 -4.91
N TYR A 920 -25.79 14.08 -3.58
CA TYR A 920 -25.27 13.03 -2.71
C TYR A 920 -26.44 12.33 -2.02
N CYS A 921 -26.56 11.01 -2.16
CA CYS A 921 -27.70 10.23 -1.64
C CYS A 921 -27.27 8.97 -0.89
N LEU A 922 -28.01 8.58 0.15
CA LEU A 922 -27.93 7.24 0.73
C LEU A 922 -28.81 6.25 -0.03
N VAL A 923 -28.39 5.00 -0.04
CA VAL A 923 -29.24 3.87 -0.43
C VAL A 923 -29.64 3.15 0.85
N VAL A 924 -30.96 3.03 1.06
CA VAL A 924 -31.54 2.44 2.26
C VAL A 924 -32.48 1.30 1.91
N GLN A 925 -32.47 0.27 2.75
CA GLN A 925 -33.31 -0.92 2.67
C GLN A 925 -34.39 -0.87 3.76
N GLU A 926 -35.63 -1.24 3.44
CA GLU A 926 -36.68 -1.39 4.45
C GLU A 926 -36.31 -2.48 5.46
N GLY A 927 -36.39 -2.15 6.76
CA GLY A 927 -36.16 -3.07 7.86
C GLY A 927 -37.38 -3.94 8.17
N GLN A 928 -37.24 -4.85 9.15
CA GLN A 928 -38.31 -5.74 9.57
C GLN A 928 -39.48 -5.01 10.26
N ASN A 929 -39.20 -3.86 10.89
CA ASN A 929 -40.21 -3.02 11.54
C ASN A 929 -40.66 -1.90 10.59
N PRO A 930 -41.97 -1.63 10.48
CA PRO A 930 -42.46 -0.52 9.66
C PRO A 930 -41.85 0.82 10.04
N GLY A 931 -41.30 1.54 9.04
CA GLY A 931 -40.67 2.85 9.23
C GLY A 931 -39.20 2.81 9.66
N GLU A 932 -38.63 1.62 9.90
CA GLU A 932 -37.21 1.43 10.14
C GLU A 932 -36.48 1.05 8.86
N PHE A 933 -35.27 1.61 8.69
CA PHE A 933 -34.46 1.42 7.49
C PHE A 933 -33.01 1.11 7.87
N CYS A 934 -32.36 0.35 7.00
CA CYS A 934 -30.93 0.03 7.10
C CYS A 934 -30.17 0.71 5.97
N ARG A 935 -29.02 1.31 6.26
CA ARG A 935 -28.11 1.84 5.22
C ARG A 935 -27.37 0.70 4.53
N VAL A 936 -27.41 0.69 3.20
CA VAL A 936 -26.77 -0.35 2.37
C VAL A 936 -25.76 0.20 1.37
N GLY A 937 -25.75 1.50 1.12
CA GLY A 937 -24.79 2.12 0.21
C GLY A 937 -24.99 3.63 0.05
N THR A 938 -24.30 4.19 -0.94
CA THR A 938 -24.36 5.60 -1.34
C THR A 938 -24.49 5.73 -2.85
N ILE A 939 -25.09 6.81 -3.32
CA ILE A 939 -25.11 7.21 -4.73
C ILE A 939 -24.53 8.61 -4.82
N ARG A 940 -23.60 8.81 -5.76
CA ARG A 940 -23.18 10.14 -6.22
C ARG A 940 -23.65 10.35 -7.65
N SER A 941 -24.18 11.53 -7.91
CA SER A 941 -24.72 11.89 -9.21
C SER A 941 -23.99 13.08 -9.80
N TRP A 942 -23.57 12.93 -11.06
CA TRP A 942 -22.97 14.02 -11.84
C TRP A 942 -24.05 14.88 -12.49
N TYR A 943 -23.66 16.08 -12.92
CA TYR A 943 -24.55 17.06 -13.54
C TYR A 943 -25.33 16.53 -14.76
N THR A 944 -24.78 15.57 -15.52
CA THR A 944 -25.44 14.95 -16.68
C THR A 944 -26.53 13.93 -16.32
N SER A 945 -26.62 13.49 -15.07
CA SER A 945 -27.48 12.35 -14.69
C SER A 945 -28.98 12.65 -14.59
N GLY A 946 -29.38 13.92 -14.49
CA GLY A 946 -30.78 14.34 -14.33
C GLY A 946 -31.41 14.08 -12.94
N LEU A 947 -30.70 13.45 -12.00
CA LEU A 947 -31.23 13.13 -10.67
C LEU A 947 -31.59 14.39 -9.85
N HIS A 948 -30.76 15.43 -9.93
CA HIS A 948 -31.03 16.72 -9.28
C HIS A 948 -32.34 17.34 -9.79
N SER A 949 -32.63 17.25 -11.09
CA SER A 949 -33.84 17.83 -11.69
C SER A 949 -35.09 17.10 -11.21
N ILE A 950 -35.03 15.76 -11.11
CA ILE A 950 -36.14 14.95 -10.59
C ILE A 950 -36.46 15.35 -9.15
N ILE A 951 -35.43 15.48 -8.31
CA ILE A 951 -35.58 15.85 -6.90
C ILE A 951 -36.24 17.23 -6.78
N LEU A 952 -35.72 18.23 -7.48
CA LEU A 952 -36.24 19.60 -7.44
C LEU A 952 -37.68 19.71 -7.98
N ASN A 953 -38.00 19.04 -9.08
CA ASN A 953 -39.35 19.00 -9.62
C ASN A 953 -40.34 18.33 -8.64
N THR A 954 -39.90 17.26 -7.97
CA THR A 954 -40.71 16.58 -6.94
C THR A 954 -41.06 17.56 -5.82
N PHE A 955 -40.10 18.35 -5.34
CA PHE A 955 -40.36 19.38 -4.32
C PHE A 955 -41.31 20.48 -4.79
N SER A 956 -41.15 20.96 -6.02
CA SER A 956 -42.01 22.02 -6.57
C SER A 956 -43.46 21.59 -6.77
N MET A 957 -43.72 20.31 -7.09
CA MET A 957 -45.08 19.80 -7.30
C MET A 957 -45.84 19.52 -6.00
N LEU A 958 -45.15 19.20 -4.90
CA LEU A 958 -45.78 19.09 -3.58
C LEU A 958 -46.48 20.41 -3.11
N ASN A 959 -46.34 21.52 -3.84
CA ASN A 959 -47.10 22.77 -3.65
C ASN A 959 -48.55 22.73 -4.15
N SER A 960 -48.91 21.88 -5.13
CA SER A 960 -50.24 21.96 -5.76
C SER A 960 -51.36 21.23 -5.00
N ASP A 961 -51.01 20.31 -4.09
CA ASP A 961 -51.95 19.66 -3.18
C ASP A 961 -51.94 20.34 -1.82
N SER A 962 -52.85 21.30 -1.66
CA SER A 962 -53.07 22.07 -0.43
C SER A 962 -53.71 21.24 0.71
N SER A 963 -53.19 20.04 1.01
CA SER A 963 -53.76 19.16 2.05
C SER A 963 -52.75 18.30 2.82
N VAL A 964 -51.54 18.82 3.10
CA VAL A 964 -50.70 18.18 4.14
C VAL A 964 -51.11 18.75 5.50
N SER A 965 -52.10 18.11 6.13
CA SER A 965 -52.50 18.40 7.52
C SER A 965 -51.43 17.87 8.49
N ILE A 966 -50.59 18.76 9.02
CA ILE A 966 -49.64 18.44 10.09
C ILE A 966 -50.27 18.84 11.43
N SER A 967 -50.36 17.88 12.37
CA SER A 967 -50.92 18.09 13.71
C SER A 967 -50.12 19.11 14.51
N THR A 968 -50.82 20.05 15.16
CA THR A 968 -50.28 21.32 15.68
C THR A 968 -49.69 21.30 17.10
N GLU A 969 -49.34 20.15 17.70
CA GLU A 969 -49.05 20.10 19.15
C GLU A 969 -47.75 19.38 19.58
N GLU A 970 -46.69 19.34 18.76
CA GLU A 970 -45.38 18.82 19.21
C GLU A 970 -44.20 19.80 19.02
N PRO A 971 -43.32 19.97 20.03
CA PRO A 971 -42.11 20.79 19.95
C PRO A 971 -41.06 20.13 19.03
N GLY A 972 -41.24 20.37 17.73
CA GLY A 972 -40.44 19.83 16.62
C GLY A 972 -41.09 20.14 15.27
N ALA A 973 -42.43 20.19 15.26
CA ALA A 973 -43.25 20.46 14.07
C ALA A 973 -43.02 21.85 13.44
N THR A 974 -42.50 22.84 14.18
CA THR A 974 -42.19 24.17 13.61
C THR A 974 -40.93 24.13 12.76
N ARG A 975 -39.86 23.48 13.25
CA ARG A 975 -38.58 23.40 12.54
C ARG A 975 -38.66 22.55 11.27
N GLU A 976 -39.44 21.47 11.31
CA GLU A 976 -39.73 20.69 10.09
C GLU A 976 -40.50 21.53 9.06
N ARG A 977 -41.49 22.32 9.49
CA ARG A 977 -42.26 23.20 8.59
C ARG A 977 -41.39 24.29 7.96
N ASP A 978 -40.51 24.91 8.73
CA ASP A 978 -39.62 25.97 8.24
C ASP A 978 -38.63 25.41 7.21
N PHE A 979 -38.01 24.27 7.50
CA PHE A 979 -37.12 23.58 6.56
C PHE A 979 -37.85 23.17 5.27
N GLU A 980 -39.06 22.61 5.39
CA GLU A 980 -39.87 22.28 4.22
C GLU A 980 -40.24 23.51 3.40
N HIS A 981 -40.56 24.64 4.05
CA HIS A 981 -40.87 25.89 3.36
C HIS A 981 -39.65 26.43 2.60
N GLU A 982 -38.48 26.48 3.23
CA GLU A 982 -37.24 26.93 2.58
C GLU A 982 -36.86 26.04 1.39
N LEU A 983 -36.98 24.71 1.55
CA LEU A 983 -36.68 23.75 0.49
C LEU A 983 -37.65 23.89 -0.69
N ARG A 984 -38.93 24.15 -0.39
CA ARG A 984 -39.96 24.43 -1.41
C ARG A 984 -39.71 25.73 -2.14
N ASP A 985 -39.39 26.81 -1.43
CA ASP A 985 -39.05 28.11 -2.03
C ASP A 985 -37.84 27.98 -2.95
N PHE A 986 -36.81 27.26 -2.50
CA PHE A 986 -35.62 26.96 -3.29
C PHE A 986 -35.96 26.16 -4.56
N ALA A 987 -36.76 25.10 -4.43
CA ALA A 987 -37.21 24.31 -5.57
C ALA A 987 -38.06 25.14 -6.55
N ALA A 988 -38.92 26.03 -6.05
CA ALA A 988 -39.75 26.92 -6.87
C ALA A 988 -38.93 27.99 -7.60
N GLN A 989 -37.85 28.49 -7.00
CA GLN A 989 -36.93 29.44 -7.66
C GLN A 989 -36.17 28.80 -8.82
N LEU A 990 -35.81 27.51 -8.70
CA LEU A 990 -35.08 26.75 -9.72
C LEU A 990 -36.00 26.07 -10.76
N GLY A 991 -37.24 25.79 -10.37
CA GLY A 991 -38.24 25.01 -11.12
C GLY A 991 -38.81 25.70 -12.35
N PHE A 992 -37.96 26.20 -13.26
CA PHE A 992 -38.36 26.68 -14.59
C PHE A 992 -37.28 26.45 -15.69
N GLU A 993 -36.15 25.80 -15.41
CA GLU A 993 -35.08 25.61 -16.41
C GLU A 993 -35.20 24.36 -17.30
N VAL A 994 -36.00 23.36 -16.90
CA VAL A 994 -36.11 22.08 -17.63
C VAL A 994 -36.67 22.24 -19.06
N MET A 995 -37.40 23.31 -19.37
CA MET A 995 -37.88 23.55 -20.73
C MET A 995 -36.81 24.05 -21.71
N LYS A 996 -35.61 24.46 -21.26
CA LYS A 996 -34.52 24.86 -22.17
C LYS A 996 -33.70 23.68 -22.69
N HIS A 997 -33.54 22.60 -21.93
CA HIS A 997 -32.70 21.47 -22.36
C HIS A 997 -33.31 20.68 -23.54
N ASP A 998 -34.64 20.54 -23.59
CA ASP A 998 -35.34 19.99 -24.76
C ASP A 998 -35.22 20.89 -26.00
N SER A 999 -35.02 22.21 -25.83
CA SER A 999 -34.83 23.13 -26.95
C SER A 999 -33.43 23.04 -27.55
N ILE A 1000 -32.41 22.77 -26.75
CA ILE A 1000 -31.01 22.60 -27.21
C ILE A 1000 -30.82 21.22 -27.87
N PHE A 1001 -31.48 20.18 -27.35
CA PHE A 1001 -31.45 18.83 -27.95
C PHE A 1001 -32.26 18.73 -29.25
N ASN A 1002 -33.34 19.50 -29.40
CA ASN A 1002 -34.10 19.56 -30.67
C ASN A 1002 -33.52 20.53 -31.70
N ALA A 1003 -32.75 21.55 -31.30
CA ALA A 1003 -32.07 22.46 -32.23
C ALA A 1003 -30.98 21.75 -33.07
N SER A 1004 -30.36 20.69 -32.54
CA SER A 1004 -29.41 19.84 -33.28
C SER A 1004 -30.07 18.95 -34.34
N HIS A 1005 -31.42 18.85 -34.37
CA HIS A 1005 -32.20 18.01 -35.28
C HIS A 1005 -33.15 18.79 -36.23
N GLY A 1006 -32.94 20.10 -36.41
CA GLY A 1006 -33.36 20.80 -37.63
C GLY A 1006 -34.87 21.04 -37.83
N ARG A 1007 -35.65 21.34 -36.78
CA ARG A 1007 -37.00 21.92 -36.96
C ARG A 1007 -37.11 23.27 -36.25
N GLY A 1008 -37.25 24.34 -37.05
CA GLY A 1008 -37.43 25.70 -36.56
C GLY A 1008 -38.75 25.87 -35.80
N TYR A 1009 -38.74 26.72 -34.77
CA TYR A 1009 -39.94 27.09 -34.02
C TYR A 1009 -39.99 28.60 -33.75
N ASP A 1010 -41.17 29.17 -33.95
CA ASP A 1010 -41.48 30.61 -33.96
C ASP A 1010 -41.78 31.15 -32.55
N GLY A 1011 -41.30 32.35 -32.24
CA GLY A 1011 -40.95 32.81 -30.89
C GLY A 1011 -42.00 33.58 -30.08
N ASN A 1012 -43.29 33.58 -30.46
CA ASN A 1012 -44.25 34.56 -29.91
C ASN A 1012 -45.36 34.03 -28.99
N ASN A 1013 -45.25 32.83 -28.40
CA ASN A 1013 -46.27 32.30 -27.47
C ASN A 1013 -45.71 31.47 -26.31
N PHE A 1014 -44.57 31.90 -25.74
CA PHE A 1014 -43.80 31.10 -24.77
C PHE A 1014 -44.40 31.14 -23.35
N ALA A 1015 -44.89 32.29 -22.86
CA ALA A 1015 -45.26 32.44 -21.45
C ALA A 1015 -46.63 31.82 -21.08
N GLU A 1016 -47.65 31.89 -21.94
CA GLU A 1016 -49.01 31.40 -21.61
C GLU A 1016 -49.18 29.88 -21.80
N ASN A 1017 -48.32 29.22 -22.58
CA ASN A 1017 -48.33 27.76 -22.74
C ASN A 1017 -47.53 27.02 -21.64
N LEU A 1018 -46.78 27.75 -20.82
CA LEU A 1018 -45.83 27.19 -19.86
C LEU A 1018 -46.54 26.65 -18.60
N SER A 1019 -47.61 27.31 -18.12
CA SER A 1019 -48.41 26.82 -16.99
C SER A 1019 -49.30 25.62 -17.35
N ALA A 1020 -49.82 25.59 -18.58
CA ALA A 1020 -50.66 24.48 -19.07
C ALA A 1020 -49.86 23.22 -19.46
N LYS A 1021 -48.59 23.37 -19.86
CA LYS A 1021 -47.67 22.24 -20.11
C LYS A 1021 -46.95 21.74 -18.86
N ALA A 1022 -46.69 22.60 -17.87
CA ALA A 1022 -46.13 22.16 -16.59
C ALA A 1022 -47.08 21.20 -15.83
N ALA A 1023 -48.40 21.45 -15.92
CA ALA A 1023 -49.43 20.60 -15.34
C ALA A 1023 -49.59 19.22 -16.02
N SER A 1024 -48.95 18.98 -17.17
CA SER A 1024 -49.03 17.73 -17.93
C SER A 1024 -47.73 16.93 -18.01
N LEU A 1025 -46.68 17.35 -17.30
CA LEU A 1025 -45.42 16.60 -17.20
C LEU A 1025 -45.49 15.58 -16.04
N PRO A 1026 -45.44 14.26 -16.30
CA PRO A 1026 -45.64 13.24 -15.28
C PRO A 1026 -44.35 13.00 -14.48
N TYR A 1027 -43.86 13.97 -13.71
CA TYR A 1027 -42.70 13.80 -12.82
C TYR A 1027 -43.08 13.17 -11.48
N ILE A 1028 -43.67 11.97 -11.51
CA ILE A 1028 -43.97 11.23 -10.29
C ILE A 1028 -43.10 9.98 -10.29
N ILE A 1029 -41.93 10.09 -9.67
CA ILE A 1029 -41.51 8.95 -8.84
C ILE A 1029 -42.51 8.92 -7.68
N LYS A 1030 -42.94 7.75 -7.20
CA LYS A 1030 -43.72 7.60 -5.95
C LYS A 1030 -42.90 8.00 -4.71
N ALA A 1031 -42.22 9.13 -4.79
CA ALA A 1031 -41.36 9.64 -3.76
C ALA A 1031 -42.23 10.16 -2.61
N GLU A 1032 -41.99 9.63 -1.42
CA GLU A 1032 -42.75 10.01 -0.23
C GLU A 1032 -41.90 10.93 0.63
N TRP A 1033 -42.45 12.08 1.00
CA TRP A 1033 -41.84 12.95 2.01
C TRP A 1033 -42.28 12.49 3.40
N LYS A 1034 -41.39 11.79 4.11
CA LYS A 1034 -41.71 11.15 5.41
C LYS A 1034 -40.56 11.19 6.39
N THR A 1035 -40.86 10.89 7.65
CA THR A 1035 -39.87 10.73 8.71
C THR A 1035 -39.56 9.24 8.84
N ILE A 1036 -38.29 8.87 8.66
CA ILE A 1036 -37.81 7.49 8.75
C ILE A 1036 -36.94 7.29 9.99
N SER A 1037 -36.82 6.06 10.46
CA SER A 1037 -35.88 5.66 11.51
C SER A 1037 -34.72 4.86 10.89
N LEU A 1038 -33.56 5.48 10.75
CA LEU A 1038 -32.35 4.80 10.26
C LEU A 1038 -31.64 4.12 11.45
N ALA A 1039 -31.55 2.79 11.42
CA ALA A 1039 -31.16 1.96 12.57
C ALA A 1039 -29.85 1.19 12.36
#